data_AF-A0A139K4H6-F1
#
_entry.id   AF-A0A139K4H6-F1
#
_cell.length_a   1.000
_cell.length_b   1.000
_cell.length_c   1.000
_cell.angle_alpha   90.00
_cell.angle_beta   90.00
_cell.angle_gamma   90.00
#
_symmetry.space_group_name_H-M   'P 1'
#
loop_
_entity.id
_entity.type
_entity.pdbx_description
1 polymer ?
#
loop_
_entity_poly.entity_id
_entity_poly.type
_entity_poly.pdbx_seq_one_letter_code
_entity_poly.pdbx_strand_id
1 'polypeptide(L)'
;METKLQSKQQYPRFIQNKPCGIDKFDGGSQERLAKTIARHFCQNDSLDEECTLPRIIGIEGIWGSGKSNVVKMLERELSDDYYFFEYDAWGHQEDLQRRSILELLTSKLIDDGILSGNATIKVKGGGTKTVSWSEKLKYLLARKTETVTEKYPLISNGMVAAFLVAVLTPIFTFIAYAVKPTPTTWWFSLLSIIIAALPVLIALCVWKWAYSKDHKYGWSYMLAIYQDKVEKDVCYETLSEDEPTVYEFKTWMQDISDFIKEKGQRKLVLVFDNMDRLPAEKVKELWSSIHTFFADSGFENVWAVIPFDETHLACAFGDETDEQTKQLTKYFINKTFPIVYRVAPPVITDYRSIFNKLFVEAFGETENEAKETINRIFRLVNPNANVREIISYINEMVALKQEWCNEILMINIALFCLKKTDILANPVEQILSGDYLNGIQTIINNDLQTQREIAALVYGVDVEDARQIPLKKYIEGCINGEEDHDINQYAETNKQFDTVLEEVIQCMDNALIDKIIHCLHKLTRKSDVILRVWQRIAQLKLKESIEKQVFPVEYQELLLHLDTESQNHVIAQLYKKIVRFNDFNGGDYFKTLDAIDRFIAQNKLACDFTSLIEAKTVKPNTFIDYIQAANATDAAYRDNATTKAYKYYQVATNSEALDNYLANLLPDNFDHADIVKTLKDNSTYTFPTLLQAITNCIDEQNVNKDNIGAIFTTYRLLASDEERPLPVTLDSTYINQLHSELETDGRNIKESGYYDLVAMQLAHGHSVSLIEGGDIKYVAELMDYYVDHGDLLVNSVGWNIPLLNETLQYMVNHKLGYKLLLSDILPQFEDIKNRIGVTDEVFIEHLAEWNTDLDKYITKNNIKDVIPDASFYDLTTKISNVLTDHINKIAFEALSEISVDTLYAQRTAHTSYYWFVAIKHLLAKIKSLPDNLTEFGKKILMDIASGTQSLNPFPNCFKNIVERLDKRKIKSTVTDIRNDFCIGKKTINAIKFQFFETWLRSHGNLKSQAGDVIDKIVKPVISDGACRSLILQNKDFYMDLINTAGDDAYELKKSLRNLIQKDSDPQLVKFVNSIDSVPEVETA
;
A
#
# COMPACT_ATOMS: atom_id res chain seq x y z
N MET A 1 80.77 -24.50 7.34
CA MET A 1 80.96 -23.03 7.36
C MET A 1 79.79 -22.44 8.16
N GLU A 2 79.76 -22.81 9.44
CA GLU A 2 78.84 -22.24 10.44
C GLU A 2 79.54 -21.02 11.06
N THR A 3 78.77 -20.09 11.62
CA THR A 3 79.21 -18.82 12.26
C THR A 3 79.62 -17.67 11.32
N LYS A 4 78.61 -17.01 10.72
CA LYS A 4 78.58 -15.54 10.54
C LYS A 4 77.26 -15.09 9.91
N LEU A 5 76.28 -14.71 10.74
CA LEU A 5 75.19 -13.74 10.48
C LEU A 5 74.17 -13.77 11.64
N GLN A 6 74.58 -13.28 12.82
CA GLN A 6 73.63 -12.76 13.81
C GLN A 6 73.54 -11.25 13.60
N SER A 7 72.76 -10.81 12.62
CA SER A 7 72.19 -9.46 12.63
C SER A 7 70.99 -9.46 13.59
N LYS A 8 70.77 -8.37 14.33
CA LYS A 8 69.56 -8.16 15.16
C LYS A 8 68.31 -8.48 14.33
N GLN A 9 67.67 -9.62 14.57
CA GLN A 9 66.43 -9.99 13.89
C GLN A 9 65.29 -9.17 14.49
N GLN A 10 64.68 -8.30 13.68
CA GLN A 10 63.50 -7.51 14.05
C GLN A 10 62.25 -8.32 13.71
N TYR A 11 61.33 -8.45 14.67
CA TYR A 11 60.05 -9.15 14.52
C TYR A 11 58.90 -8.12 14.46
N PRO A 12 57.78 -8.42 13.77
CA PRO A 12 57.52 -9.63 12.99
C PRO A 12 58.17 -9.60 11.60
N ARG A 13 58.46 -10.78 11.02
CA ARG A 13 59.10 -10.93 9.71
C ARG A 13 58.36 -11.93 8.83
N PHE A 14 58.42 -11.72 7.51
CA PHE A 14 57.87 -12.65 6.52
C PHE A 14 58.72 -13.92 6.39
N ILE A 15 58.06 -15.06 6.22
CA ILE A 15 58.68 -16.35 5.93
C ILE A 15 58.78 -16.55 4.42
N GLN A 16 59.95 -16.95 3.93
CA GLN A 16 60.18 -17.21 2.50
C GLN A 16 59.69 -18.59 2.06
N ASN A 17 59.10 -18.65 0.86
CA ASN A 17 58.52 -19.87 0.28
C ASN A 17 59.37 -20.49 -0.85
N LYS A 18 60.68 -20.19 -0.92
CA LYS A 18 61.58 -20.75 -1.95
C LYS A 18 62.07 -22.16 -1.54
N PRO A 19 62.29 -23.10 -2.50
CA PRO A 19 62.91 -24.38 -2.20
C PRO A 19 64.34 -24.18 -1.65
N CYS A 20 64.64 -24.75 -0.49
CA CYS A 20 65.94 -24.55 0.19
C CYS A 20 66.91 -25.72 0.00
N GLY A 21 66.46 -26.83 -0.61
CA GLY A 21 67.24 -28.08 -0.75
C GLY A 21 67.48 -28.78 0.58
N ILE A 22 66.62 -28.55 1.58
CA ILE A 22 66.67 -29.20 2.91
C ILE A 22 65.33 -29.89 3.12
N ASP A 23 65.35 -31.11 3.63
CA ASP A 23 64.13 -31.82 3.98
C ASP A 23 63.59 -31.21 5.28
N LYS A 24 62.49 -30.46 5.18
CA LYS A 24 61.83 -29.83 6.34
C LYS A 24 60.86 -30.79 7.03
N PHE A 25 60.71 -32.01 6.51
CA PHE A 25 59.86 -33.05 7.08
C PHE A 25 60.71 -34.02 7.89
N ASP A 26 60.23 -34.42 9.07
CA ASP A 26 60.96 -35.30 9.98
C ASP A 26 61.20 -36.72 9.41
N GLY A 27 60.59 -37.06 8.25
CA GLY A 27 60.63 -38.38 7.62
C GLY A 27 61.77 -38.63 6.60
N GLY A 28 62.54 -37.61 6.19
CA GLY A 28 63.71 -37.77 5.29
C GLY A 28 63.42 -38.37 3.90
N SER A 29 62.17 -38.36 3.45
CA SER A 29 61.73 -39.07 2.24
C SER A 29 62.25 -38.42 0.95
N GLN A 30 62.40 -37.09 0.94
CA GLN A 30 62.88 -36.35 -0.22
C GLN A 30 64.38 -36.58 -0.45
N GLU A 31 65.17 -36.59 0.64
CA GLU A 31 66.61 -36.85 0.57
C GLU A 31 66.92 -38.27 0.06
N ARG A 32 66.15 -39.27 0.51
CA ARG A 32 66.29 -40.66 0.04
C ARG A 32 66.02 -40.79 -1.45
N LEU A 33 65.03 -40.07 -1.96
CA LEU A 33 64.67 -40.07 -3.38
C LEU A 33 65.78 -39.46 -4.23
N ALA A 34 66.29 -38.27 -3.85
CA ALA A 34 67.37 -37.59 -4.57
C ALA A 34 68.63 -38.46 -4.71
N LYS A 35 69.06 -39.13 -3.62
CA LYS A 35 70.20 -40.06 -3.65
C LYS A 35 69.98 -41.28 -4.54
N THR A 36 68.74 -41.73 -4.67
CA THR A 36 68.38 -42.87 -5.54
C THR A 36 68.49 -42.48 -7.01
N ILE A 37 67.99 -41.29 -7.36
CA ILE A 37 68.10 -40.73 -8.72
C ILE A 37 69.57 -40.51 -9.09
N ALA A 38 70.36 -39.92 -8.18
CA ALA A 38 71.79 -39.70 -8.40
C ALA A 38 72.54 -41.00 -8.73
N ARG A 39 72.27 -42.07 -7.97
CA ARG A 39 72.85 -43.39 -8.23
C ARG A 39 72.47 -43.94 -9.60
N HIS A 40 71.22 -43.75 -10.03
CA HIS A 40 70.76 -44.20 -11.34
C HIS A 40 71.52 -43.50 -12.48
N PHE A 41 71.76 -42.18 -12.38
CA PHE A 41 72.49 -41.41 -13.38
C PHE A 41 73.90 -41.98 -13.57
N CYS A 42 74.66 -42.11 -12.48
CA CYS A 42 76.02 -42.64 -12.50
C CYS A 42 76.09 -44.08 -13.04
N GLN A 43 75.12 -44.94 -12.69
CA GLN A 43 75.08 -46.32 -13.16
C GLN A 43 74.77 -46.44 -14.65
N ASN A 44 73.75 -45.73 -15.14
CA ASN A 44 73.36 -45.78 -16.54
C ASN A 44 74.46 -45.24 -17.46
N ASP A 45 75.18 -44.22 -17.00
CA ASP A 45 76.29 -43.61 -17.74
C ASP A 45 77.59 -44.44 -17.75
N SER A 46 77.66 -45.50 -16.96
CA SER A 46 78.81 -46.43 -16.92
C SER A 46 78.60 -47.67 -17.79
N LEU A 47 77.44 -47.82 -18.43
CA LEU A 47 77.09 -48.98 -19.28
C LEU A 47 77.46 -48.74 -20.75
N ASP A 48 77.69 -49.83 -21.49
CA ASP A 48 77.90 -49.80 -22.95
C ASP A 48 76.63 -49.33 -23.69
N GLU A 49 76.79 -48.64 -24.82
CA GLU A 49 75.69 -47.98 -25.56
C GLU A 49 74.47 -48.90 -25.83
N GLU A 50 74.69 -50.19 -26.13
CA GLU A 50 73.60 -51.17 -26.38
C GLU A 50 72.75 -51.48 -25.14
N CYS A 51 73.25 -51.21 -23.93
CA CYS A 51 72.58 -51.48 -22.66
C CYS A 51 72.10 -50.20 -21.94
N THR A 52 72.33 -49.01 -22.52
CA THR A 52 71.93 -47.73 -21.90
C THR A 52 70.45 -47.45 -22.07
N LEU A 53 69.78 -47.05 -20.98
CA LEU A 53 68.41 -46.52 -21.05
C LEU A 53 68.43 -45.07 -21.56
N PRO A 54 67.37 -44.60 -22.23
CA PRO A 54 67.22 -43.20 -22.60
C PRO A 54 67.45 -42.27 -21.40
N ARG A 55 68.25 -41.22 -21.58
CA ARG A 55 68.64 -40.26 -20.53
C ARG A 55 67.54 -39.26 -20.22
N ILE A 56 66.36 -39.75 -19.88
CA ILE A 56 65.19 -38.95 -19.52
C ILE A 56 64.45 -39.59 -18.34
N ILE A 57 64.14 -38.81 -17.30
CA ILE A 57 63.38 -39.27 -16.14
C ILE A 57 62.24 -38.32 -15.78
N GLY A 58 61.16 -38.89 -15.27
CA GLY A 58 60.03 -38.17 -14.71
C GLY A 58 60.10 -38.09 -13.18
N ILE A 59 59.74 -36.95 -12.59
CA ILE A 59 59.53 -36.80 -11.13
C ILE A 59 58.06 -36.45 -10.90
N GLU A 60 57.26 -37.44 -10.51
CA GLU A 60 55.82 -37.32 -10.31
C GLU A 60 55.49 -36.90 -8.88
N GLY A 61 54.58 -35.93 -8.70
CA GLY A 61 54.01 -35.63 -7.39
C GLY A 61 53.00 -34.48 -7.46
N ILE A 62 52.07 -34.43 -6.50
CA ILE A 62 51.05 -33.37 -6.44
C ILE A 62 51.68 -31.98 -6.28
N TRP A 63 50.98 -30.91 -6.67
CA TRP A 63 51.39 -29.54 -6.37
C TRP A 63 51.66 -29.35 -4.87
N GLY A 64 52.78 -28.68 -4.55
CA GLY A 64 53.22 -28.49 -3.17
C GLY A 64 53.88 -29.71 -2.50
N SER A 65 54.02 -30.86 -3.18
CA SER A 65 54.70 -32.05 -2.64
C SER A 65 56.21 -31.90 -2.42
N GLY A 66 56.82 -30.85 -3.00
CA GLY A 66 58.25 -30.57 -2.87
C GLY A 66 59.13 -31.07 -4.03
N LYS A 67 58.57 -31.29 -5.23
CA LYS A 67 59.31 -31.71 -6.44
C LYS A 67 60.55 -30.84 -6.72
N SER A 68 60.41 -29.52 -6.79
CA SER A 68 61.55 -28.62 -7.02
C SER A 68 62.57 -28.65 -5.87
N ASN A 69 62.15 -29.00 -4.64
CA ASN A 69 63.08 -29.22 -3.52
C ASN A 69 63.92 -30.50 -3.72
N VAL A 70 63.32 -31.58 -4.25
CA VAL A 70 64.03 -32.81 -4.63
C VAL A 70 65.02 -32.54 -5.76
N VAL A 71 64.66 -31.74 -6.77
CA VAL A 71 65.60 -31.32 -7.83
C VAL A 71 66.80 -30.57 -7.25
N LYS A 72 66.58 -29.61 -6.33
CA LYS A 72 67.67 -28.89 -5.66
C LYS A 72 68.55 -29.78 -4.78
N MET A 73 67.99 -30.85 -4.21
CA MET A 73 68.78 -31.87 -3.50
C MET A 73 69.60 -32.70 -4.48
N LEU A 74 69.01 -33.11 -5.62
CA LEU A 74 69.70 -33.86 -6.67
C LEU A 74 70.88 -33.06 -7.25
N GLU A 75 70.71 -31.76 -7.48
CA GLU A 75 71.78 -30.85 -7.92
C GLU A 75 72.98 -30.86 -6.95
N ARG A 76 72.72 -30.89 -5.64
CA ARG A 76 73.79 -30.97 -4.62
C ARG A 76 74.51 -32.32 -4.59
N GLU A 77 73.81 -33.41 -4.88
CA GLU A 77 74.40 -34.76 -4.87
C GLU A 77 75.22 -35.06 -6.13
N LEU A 78 74.98 -34.35 -7.25
CA LEU A 78 75.60 -34.61 -8.57
C LEU A 78 76.51 -33.47 -9.09
N SER A 79 76.74 -32.41 -8.30
CA SER A 79 77.39 -31.16 -8.75
C SER A 79 78.81 -31.29 -9.32
N ASP A 80 79.51 -32.38 -8.97
CA ASP A 80 80.90 -32.62 -9.34
C ASP A 80 81.03 -33.08 -10.80
N ASP A 81 80.21 -34.05 -11.22
CA ASP A 81 80.27 -34.66 -12.56
C ASP A 81 79.23 -34.09 -13.55
N TYR A 82 78.19 -33.44 -13.03
CA TYR A 82 77.06 -32.93 -13.81
C TYR A 82 76.86 -31.42 -13.62
N TYR A 83 76.39 -30.77 -14.67
CA TYR A 83 75.99 -29.37 -14.65
C TYR A 83 74.48 -29.26 -14.84
N PHE A 84 73.80 -28.59 -13.91
CA PHE A 84 72.35 -28.43 -13.92
C PHE A 84 71.95 -27.11 -14.58
N PHE A 85 71.02 -27.21 -15.52
CA PHE A 85 70.34 -26.05 -16.08
C PHE A 85 68.83 -26.23 -15.89
N GLU A 86 68.22 -25.29 -15.18
CA GLU A 86 66.79 -25.29 -14.88
C GLU A 86 66.07 -24.32 -15.83
N TYR A 87 65.18 -24.86 -16.65
CA TYR A 87 64.32 -24.12 -17.56
C TYR A 87 62.92 -24.04 -16.95
N ASP A 88 62.50 -22.83 -16.57
CA ASP A 88 61.14 -22.56 -16.10
C ASP A 88 60.21 -22.36 -17.29
N ALA A 89 59.48 -23.42 -17.65
CA ALA A 89 58.61 -23.41 -18.82
C ALA A 89 57.48 -22.36 -18.69
N TRP A 90 56.92 -22.20 -17.50
CA TRP A 90 55.87 -21.21 -17.23
C TRP A 90 56.39 -19.77 -17.32
N GLY A 91 57.58 -19.49 -16.79
CA GLY A 91 58.21 -18.16 -16.88
C GLY A 91 58.44 -17.70 -18.32
N HIS A 92 58.52 -18.64 -19.27
CA HIS A 92 58.69 -18.41 -20.70
C HIS A 92 57.46 -18.77 -21.54
N GLN A 93 56.25 -18.77 -20.97
CA GLN A 93 55.04 -19.23 -21.67
C GLN A 93 54.69 -18.47 -22.96
N GLU A 94 55.03 -17.18 -23.02
CA GLU A 94 54.77 -16.30 -24.17
C GLU A 94 55.81 -16.48 -25.29
N ASP A 95 56.93 -17.15 -24.98
CA ASP A 95 58.02 -17.34 -25.93
C ASP A 95 57.83 -18.62 -26.77
N LEU A 96 58.56 -18.68 -27.89
CA LEU A 96 58.72 -19.88 -28.69
C LEU A 96 59.63 -20.88 -27.94
N GLN A 97 59.03 -21.93 -27.40
CA GLN A 97 59.65 -22.83 -26.42
C GLN A 97 60.98 -23.42 -26.91
N ARG A 98 61.01 -24.05 -28.11
CA ARG A 98 62.26 -24.64 -28.65
C ARG A 98 63.37 -23.60 -28.81
N ARG A 99 63.00 -22.36 -29.11
CA ARG A 99 63.96 -21.27 -29.28
C ARG A 99 64.51 -20.79 -27.96
N SER A 100 63.64 -20.46 -27.01
CA SER A 100 64.04 -19.96 -25.69
C SER A 100 64.91 -20.97 -24.95
N ILE A 101 64.62 -22.27 -25.07
CA ILE A 101 65.49 -23.32 -24.53
C ILE A 101 66.89 -23.21 -25.11
N LEU A 102 67.05 -23.17 -26.44
CA LEU A 102 68.38 -23.11 -27.07
C LEU A 102 69.10 -21.81 -26.75
N GLU A 103 68.40 -20.67 -26.76
CA GLU A 103 68.99 -19.37 -26.47
C GLU A 103 69.51 -19.28 -25.04
N LEU A 104 68.65 -19.57 -24.06
CA LEU A 104 68.99 -19.46 -22.65
C LEU A 104 70.02 -20.51 -22.24
N LEU A 105 69.87 -21.75 -22.70
CA LEU A 105 70.84 -22.80 -22.42
C LEU A 105 72.20 -22.45 -23.03
N THR A 106 72.25 -22.10 -24.33
CA THR A 106 73.53 -21.82 -24.99
C THR A 106 74.19 -20.58 -24.40
N SER A 107 73.44 -19.50 -24.12
CA SER A 107 73.98 -18.31 -23.46
C SER A 107 74.56 -18.66 -22.09
N LYS A 108 73.80 -19.39 -21.27
CA LYS A 108 74.21 -19.76 -19.93
C LYS A 108 75.45 -20.65 -19.91
N LEU A 109 75.53 -21.62 -20.84
CA LEU A 109 76.71 -22.47 -20.97
C LEU A 109 77.95 -21.71 -21.47
N ILE A 110 77.79 -20.66 -22.27
CA ILE A 110 78.89 -19.78 -22.68
C ILE A 110 79.36 -18.94 -21.49
N ASP A 111 78.42 -18.29 -20.78
CA ASP A 111 78.71 -17.41 -19.64
C ASP A 111 79.41 -18.17 -18.50
N ASP A 112 78.98 -19.40 -18.23
CA ASP A 112 79.56 -20.27 -17.21
C ASP A 112 80.82 -21.03 -17.70
N GLY A 113 81.26 -20.78 -18.94
CA GLY A 113 82.50 -21.30 -19.51
C GLY A 113 82.50 -22.77 -19.94
N ILE A 114 81.33 -23.41 -20.00
CA ILE A 114 81.17 -24.81 -20.42
C ILE A 114 81.30 -24.94 -21.94
N LEU A 115 80.69 -24.04 -22.71
CA LEU A 115 80.88 -23.95 -24.16
C LEU A 115 81.95 -22.91 -24.48
N SER A 116 83.08 -23.34 -25.03
CA SER A 116 84.21 -22.45 -25.37
C SER A 116 84.87 -22.82 -26.71
N GLY A 117 85.49 -21.86 -27.38
CA GLY A 117 86.11 -22.09 -28.69
C GLY A 117 85.12 -22.12 -29.86
N ASN A 118 85.44 -22.94 -30.87
CA ASN A 118 84.75 -22.91 -32.16
C ASN A 118 83.78 -24.10 -32.35
N ALA A 119 82.65 -23.82 -32.98
CA ALA A 119 81.66 -24.77 -33.47
C ALA A 119 81.55 -24.71 -35.00
N THR A 120 80.95 -25.73 -35.62
CA THR A 120 80.71 -25.75 -37.07
C THR A 120 79.29 -25.31 -37.41
N ILE A 121 79.12 -24.61 -38.53
CA ILE A 121 77.83 -24.23 -39.11
C ILE A 121 77.76 -24.65 -40.59
N LYS A 122 76.59 -25.06 -41.07
CA LYS A 122 76.32 -25.34 -42.50
C LYS A 122 75.66 -24.12 -43.15
N VAL A 123 76.29 -23.57 -44.19
CA VAL A 123 75.76 -22.43 -44.96
C VAL A 123 74.90 -22.94 -46.13
N LYS A 124 73.75 -22.31 -46.41
CA LYS A 124 72.89 -22.66 -47.56
C LYS A 124 73.68 -22.36 -48.86
N GLY A 125 74.00 -23.40 -49.64
CA GLY A 125 74.81 -23.28 -50.87
C GLY A 125 76.08 -24.13 -50.90
N GLY A 126 76.39 -24.88 -49.84
CA GLY A 126 77.36 -25.98 -49.88
C GLY A 126 78.75 -25.63 -49.32
N GLY A 127 78.86 -25.55 -47.99
CA GLY A 127 80.13 -25.54 -47.26
C GLY A 127 79.92 -25.46 -45.74
N THR A 128 80.77 -26.15 -44.97
CA THR A 128 80.86 -26.04 -43.50
C THR A 128 81.85 -24.93 -43.11
N LYS A 129 81.43 -24.01 -42.25
CA LYS A 129 82.26 -22.92 -41.71
C LYS A 129 82.47 -23.12 -40.21
N THR A 130 83.68 -22.87 -39.73
CA THR A 130 84.02 -22.89 -38.30
C THR A 130 83.85 -21.48 -37.74
N VAL A 131 83.00 -21.32 -36.72
CA VAL A 131 82.68 -20.04 -36.05
C VAL A 131 82.71 -20.22 -34.54
N SER A 132 82.87 -19.16 -33.75
CA SER A 132 82.78 -19.27 -32.29
C SER A 132 81.37 -19.66 -31.81
N TRP A 133 81.23 -20.24 -30.62
CA TRP A 133 79.90 -20.55 -30.05
C TRP A 133 79.01 -19.30 -29.89
N SER A 134 79.60 -18.14 -29.58
CA SER A 134 78.87 -16.87 -29.51
C SER A 134 78.41 -16.36 -30.88
N GLU A 135 79.21 -16.55 -31.94
CA GLU A 135 78.78 -16.30 -33.31
C GLU A 135 77.72 -17.30 -33.76
N LYS A 136 77.86 -18.58 -33.41
CA LYS A 136 76.85 -19.60 -33.67
C LYS A 136 75.51 -19.21 -33.05
N LEU A 137 75.48 -18.79 -31.77
CA LEU A 137 74.27 -18.26 -31.12
C LEU A 137 73.70 -17.04 -31.86
N LYS A 138 74.53 -16.11 -32.35
CA LYS A 138 74.06 -14.99 -33.19
C LYS A 138 73.40 -15.47 -34.50
N TYR A 139 73.87 -16.57 -35.09
CA TYR A 139 73.20 -17.18 -36.26
C TYR A 139 71.85 -17.80 -35.92
N LEU A 140 71.63 -18.29 -34.69
CA LEU A 140 70.31 -18.71 -34.21
C LEU A 140 69.35 -17.50 -34.11
N LEU A 141 69.88 -16.33 -33.74
CA LEU A 141 69.13 -15.08 -33.55
C LEU A 141 68.81 -14.34 -34.87
N ALA A 142 69.54 -14.58 -35.96
CA ALA A 142 69.45 -13.79 -37.20
C ALA A 142 68.70 -14.52 -38.34
N ARG A 143 67.74 -13.83 -39.00
CA ARG A 143 67.12 -14.31 -40.24
C ARG A 143 68.14 -14.25 -41.40
N LYS A 144 68.17 -15.28 -42.26
CA LYS A 144 69.01 -15.33 -43.48
C LYS A 144 68.42 -14.46 -44.61
N THR A 145 68.69 -13.15 -44.62
CA THR A 145 68.48 -12.29 -45.81
C THR A 145 69.65 -11.31 -45.97
N GLU A 146 70.30 -11.30 -47.13
CA GLU A 146 71.45 -10.45 -47.46
C GLU A 146 70.99 -9.15 -48.17
N THR A 147 71.41 -7.98 -47.69
CA THR A 147 71.33 -6.70 -48.41
C THR A 147 72.72 -6.09 -48.57
N VAL A 148 73.05 -5.67 -49.80
CA VAL A 148 74.38 -5.17 -50.19
C VAL A 148 74.33 -3.65 -50.34
N THR A 149 75.16 -2.91 -49.59
CA THR A 149 75.28 -1.44 -49.70
C THR A 149 76.69 -1.04 -50.15
N GLU A 150 76.80 -0.10 -51.10
CA GLU A 150 78.08 0.38 -51.66
C GLU A 150 78.56 1.68 -50.97
N LYS A 151 79.85 1.79 -50.62
CA LYS A 151 80.47 3.00 -50.01
C LYS A 151 81.71 3.47 -50.80
N TYR A 152 81.83 4.78 -51.05
CA TYR A 152 83.02 5.40 -51.67
C TYR A 152 84.12 5.70 -50.64
N PRO A 153 85.42 5.56 -50.99
CA PRO A 153 86.52 5.84 -50.06
C PRO A 153 86.82 7.35 -49.93
N LEU A 154 87.03 7.81 -48.70
CA LEU A 154 87.51 9.16 -48.34
C LEU A 154 88.97 9.39 -48.79
N ILE A 155 89.32 10.65 -49.13
CA ILE A 155 90.66 11.08 -49.59
C ILE A 155 91.76 10.50 -48.69
N SER A 156 92.60 9.62 -49.24
CA SER A 156 93.63 8.94 -48.44
C SER A 156 94.81 9.85 -48.12
N ASN A 157 95.45 9.63 -46.97
CA ASN A 157 96.65 10.35 -46.53
C ASN A 157 97.81 10.29 -47.55
N GLY A 158 97.82 9.31 -48.46
CA GLY A 158 98.79 9.21 -49.55
C GLY A 158 98.61 10.30 -50.63
N MET A 159 97.37 10.71 -50.90
CA MET A 159 97.08 11.82 -51.83
C MET A 159 97.53 13.17 -51.25
N VAL A 160 97.33 13.36 -49.94
CA VAL A 160 97.80 14.56 -49.21
C VAL A 160 99.33 14.64 -49.22
N ALA A 161 100.02 13.51 -49.02
CA ALA A 161 101.49 13.44 -49.06
C ALA A 161 102.06 13.74 -50.46
N ALA A 162 101.44 13.20 -51.53
CA ALA A 162 101.87 13.46 -52.90
C ALA A 162 101.71 14.95 -53.28
N PHE A 163 100.62 15.58 -52.85
CA PHE A 163 100.40 17.02 -53.03
C PHE A 163 101.46 17.87 -52.29
N LEU A 164 101.78 17.52 -51.04
CA LEU A 164 102.83 18.20 -50.27
C LEU A 164 104.22 18.09 -50.93
N VAL A 165 104.57 16.94 -51.50
CA VAL A 165 105.83 16.77 -52.25
C VAL A 165 105.85 17.66 -53.49
N ALA A 166 104.76 17.70 -54.27
CA ALA A 166 104.68 18.52 -55.48
C ALA A 166 104.86 20.02 -55.20
N VAL A 167 104.33 20.52 -54.07
CA VAL A 167 104.43 21.93 -53.66
C VAL A 167 105.79 22.26 -53.04
N LEU A 168 106.34 21.39 -52.20
CA LEU A 168 107.57 21.68 -51.44
C LEU A 168 108.84 21.48 -52.26
N THR A 169 108.85 20.58 -53.26
CA THR A 169 110.06 20.28 -54.04
C THR A 169 110.64 21.52 -54.76
N PRO A 170 109.85 22.35 -55.48
CA PRO A 170 110.36 23.58 -56.10
C PRO A 170 110.99 24.55 -55.08
N ILE A 171 110.37 24.69 -53.91
CA ILE A 171 110.83 25.59 -52.84
C ILE A 171 112.19 25.14 -52.31
N PHE A 172 112.34 23.84 -52.02
CA PHE A 172 113.61 23.29 -51.52
C PHE A 172 114.70 23.27 -52.60
N THR A 173 114.36 23.08 -53.88
CA THR A 173 115.32 23.24 -54.98
C THR A 173 115.81 24.68 -55.12
N PHE A 174 114.95 25.68 -54.87
CA PHE A 174 115.33 27.08 -54.88
C PHE A 174 116.25 27.43 -53.70
N ILE A 175 115.93 26.95 -52.50
CA ILE A 175 116.79 27.11 -51.30
C ILE A 175 118.16 26.45 -51.54
N ALA A 176 118.19 25.26 -52.13
CA ALA A 176 119.44 24.58 -52.47
C ALA A 176 120.30 25.37 -53.47
N TYR A 177 119.70 26.10 -54.41
CA TYR A 177 120.40 26.97 -55.34
C TYR A 177 120.94 28.23 -54.66
N ALA A 178 120.16 28.85 -53.77
CA ALA A 178 120.53 30.06 -53.04
C ALA A 178 121.72 29.86 -52.07
N VAL A 179 121.94 28.64 -51.59
CA VAL A 179 122.99 28.30 -50.59
C VAL A 179 124.33 27.93 -51.25
N LYS A 180 124.48 28.02 -52.59
CA LYS A 180 125.76 27.74 -53.27
C LYS A 180 126.66 28.99 -53.37
N PRO A 181 127.77 29.09 -52.61
CA PRO A 181 128.83 30.06 -52.88
C PRO A 181 129.73 29.59 -54.06
N THR A 182 130.18 30.55 -54.88
CA THR A 182 131.25 30.38 -55.88
C THR A 182 132.59 30.82 -55.28
N PRO A 183 133.72 30.09 -55.44
CA PRO A 183 133.94 28.81 -56.11
C PRO A 183 133.55 27.58 -55.27
N THR A 184 132.98 26.59 -55.94
CA THR A 184 132.31 25.43 -55.35
C THR A 184 133.27 24.30 -54.98
N THR A 185 133.37 23.98 -53.69
CA THR A 185 133.95 22.71 -53.21
C THR A 185 132.91 21.59 -53.32
N TRP A 186 133.36 20.37 -53.63
CA TRP A 186 132.47 19.23 -53.91
C TRP A 186 131.41 18.95 -52.83
N TRP A 187 131.75 19.23 -51.56
CA TRP A 187 130.89 18.98 -50.41
C TRP A 187 129.65 19.89 -50.38
N PHE A 188 129.77 21.14 -50.83
CA PHE A 188 128.61 22.05 -50.90
C PHE A 188 127.65 21.70 -52.05
N SER A 189 128.17 21.14 -53.16
CA SER A 189 127.31 20.59 -54.21
C SER A 189 126.53 19.36 -53.71
N LEU A 190 127.16 18.49 -52.92
CA LEU A 190 126.51 17.33 -52.34
C LEU A 190 125.45 17.74 -51.31
N LEU A 191 125.74 18.75 -50.48
CA LEU A 191 124.78 19.34 -49.54
C LEU A 191 123.56 19.94 -50.26
N SER A 192 123.77 20.66 -51.37
CA SER A 192 122.66 21.25 -52.15
C SER A 192 121.72 20.19 -52.75
N ILE A 193 122.26 19.05 -53.21
CA ILE A 193 121.46 17.93 -53.73
C ILE A 193 120.62 17.31 -52.61
N ILE A 194 121.20 17.15 -51.41
CA ILE A 194 120.47 16.62 -50.25
C ILE A 194 119.33 17.56 -49.84
N ILE A 195 119.58 18.87 -49.78
CA ILE A 195 118.55 19.87 -49.44
C ILE A 195 117.41 19.84 -50.47
N ALA A 196 117.72 19.77 -51.76
CA ALA A 196 116.72 19.69 -52.82
C ALA A 196 115.89 18.39 -52.77
N ALA A 197 116.50 17.26 -52.38
CA ALA A 197 115.84 15.95 -52.32
C ALA A 197 115.10 15.69 -50.99
N LEU A 198 115.23 16.58 -50.00
CA LEU A 198 114.70 16.38 -48.65
C LEU A 198 113.17 16.14 -48.60
N PRO A 199 112.32 16.89 -49.34
CA PRO A 199 110.87 16.64 -49.31
C PRO A 199 110.48 15.25 -49.81
N VAL A 200 111.17 14.74 -50.83
CA VAL A 200 110.94 13.40 -51.40
C VAL A 200 111.40 12.32 -50.41
N LEU A 201 112.54 12.53 -49.74
CA LEU A 201 113.05 11.59 -48.74
C LEU A 201 112.14 11.49 -47.52
N ILE A 202 111.57 12.61 -47.05
CA ILE A 202 110.59 12.63 -45.96
C ILE A 202 109.34 11.84 -46.36
N ALA A 203 108.81 12.07 -47.57
CA ALA A 203 107.65 11.34 -48.06
C ALA A 203 107.90 9.83 -48.17
N LEU A 204 109.08 9.41 -48.65
CA LEU A 204 109.47 8.00 -48.68
C LEU A 204 109.60 7.40 -47.27
N CYS A 205 110.11 8.15 -46.29
CA CYS A 205 110.17 7.69 -44.91
C CYS A 205 108.79 7.54 -44.28
N VAL A 206 107.89 8.50 -44.49
CA VAL A 206 106.50 8.44 -44.03
C VAL A 206 105.79 7.26 -44.68
N TRP A 207 105.97 7.05 -45.98
CA TRP A 207 105.41 5.90 -46.69
C TRP A 207 105.96 4.57 -46.17
N LYS A 208 107.28 4.47 -45.94
CA LYS A 208 107.90 3.27 -45.38
C LYS A 208 107.44 2.99 -43.95
N TRP A 209 107.23 4.03 -43.15
CA TRP A 209 106.70 3.89 -41.78
C TRP A 209 105.24 3.44 -41.78
N ALA A 210 104.41 4.02 -42.65
CA ALA A 210 103.02 3.59 -42.83
C ALA A 210 102.91 2.14 -43.35
N TYR A 211 103.74 1.76 -44.33
CA TYR A 211 103.78 0.39 -44.88
C TYR A 211 104.28 -0.66 -43.87
N SER A 212 105.21 -0.27 -42.98
CA SER A 212 105.72 -1.12 -41.90
C SER A 212 104.67 -1.36 -40.81
N LYS A 213 103.86 -0.35 -40.50
CA LYS A 213 102.85 -0.43 -39.44
C LYS A 213 101.57 -1.16 -39.89
N ASP A 214 101.25 -1.09 -41.18
CA ASP A 214 100.07 -1.70 -41.75
C ASP A 214 100.36 -2.12 -43.21
N HIS A 215 100.54 -3.42 -43.47
CA HIS A 215 100.92 -3.95 -44.79
C HIS A 215 99.84 -3.76 -45.88
N LYS A 216 98.73 -3.11 -45.53
CA LYS A 216 97.63 -2.73 -46.41
C LYS A 216 98.00 -1.67 -47.46
N TYR A 217 99.10 -0.93 -47.28
CA TYR A 217 99.53 0.17 -48.17
C TYR A 217 100.57 -0.22 -49.24
N GLY A 218 100.49 -1.45 -49.77
CA GLY A 218 101.37 -1.93 -50.84
C GLY A 218 101.09 -1.30 -52.21
N TRP A 219 101.93 -1.60 -53.21
CA TRP A 219 101.75 -1.16 -54.61
C TRP A 219 100.36 -1.47 -55.17
N SER A 220 99.74 -2.57 -54.73
CA SER A 220 98.37 -2.98 -55.06
C SER A 220 97.30 -2.01 -54.58
N TYR A 221 97.45 -1.43 -53.39
CA TYR A 221 96.51 -0.46 -52.82
C TYR A 221 96.57 0.89 -53.55
N MET A 222 97.77 1.31 -53.98
CA MET A 222 97.90 2.53 -54.78
C MET A 222 97.33 2.37 -56.19
N LEU A 223 97.44 1.17 -56.80
CA LEU A 223 96.81 0.81 -58.07
C LEU A 223 95.27 0.71 -57.95
N ALA A 224 94.76 0.21 -56.82
CA ALA A 224 93.32 0.07 -56.57
C ALA A 224 92.59 1.43 -56.43
N ILE A 225 93.25 2.43 -55.84
CA ILE A 225 92.74 3.81 -55.76
C ILE A 225 92.73 4.47 -57.16
N TYR A 226 93.65 4.09 -58.06
CA TYR A 226 93.68 4.59 -59.44
C TYR A 226 92.66 3.86 -60.36
N GLN A 227 92.14 2.70 -59.96
CA GLN A 227 91.23 1.86 -60.76
C GLN A 227 89.77 1.80 -60.26
N ASP A 228 89.36 2.69 -59.36
CA ASP A 228 87.96 2.92 -58.94
C ASP A 228 87.16 1.64 -58.60
N LYS A 229 87.76 0.71 -57.83
CA LYS A 229 87.08 -0.51 -57.36
C LYS A 229 86.47 -0.27 -55.97
N VAL A 230 85.14 -0.31 -55.89
CA VAL A 230 84.32 -0.25 -54.65
C VAL A 230 84.34 -1.61 -53.94
N GLU A 231 84.72 -1.65 -52.65
CA GLU A 231 84.53 -2.81 -51.76
C GLU A 231 83.06 -2.87 -51.28
N LYS A 232 82.44 -4.05 -51.36
CA LYS A 232 81.06 -4.32 -50.88
C LYS A 232 81.14 -5.08 -49.56
N ASP A 233 80.51 -4.54 -48.51
CA ASP A 233 80.40 -5.19 -47.20
C ASP A 233 78.92 -5.56 -46.94
N VAL A 234 78.68 -6.71 -46.31
CA VAL A 234 77.33 -7.28 -46.08
C VAL A 234 76.95 -7.11 -44.60
N CYS A 235 75.87 -6.38 -44.31
CA CYS A 235 75.34 -6.19 -42.96
C CYS A 235 74.10 -7.07 -42.70
N TYR A 236 73.96 -7.57 -41.47
CA TYR A 236 72.79 -8.34 -41.02
C TYR A 236 71.93 -7.52 -40.05
N GLU A 237 70.60 -7.49 -40.24
CA GLU A 237 69.61 -6.96 -39.28
C GLU A 237 68.90 -8.11 -38.54
N THR A 238 68.75 -7.97 -37.21
CA THR A 238 68.17 -8.99 -36.33
C THR A 238 66.74 -8.63 -35.91
N LEU A 239 65.75 -9.27 -36.53
CA LEU A 239 64.34 -9.37 -36.09
C LEU A 239 63.87 -10.79 -36.44
N SER A 240 63.34 -11.58 -35.50
CA SER A 240 63.08 -13.02 -35.71
C SER A 240 61.83 -13.52 -34.98
N GLU A 241 60.86 -14.07 -35.73
CA GLU A 241 59.52 -14.53 -35.29
C GLU A 241 59.29 -16.06 -35.41
N ASP A 242 60.25 -16.85 -35.93
CA ASP A 242 60.01 -18.28 -36.26
C ASP A 242 60.65 -19.26 -35.24
N GLU A 243 59.98 -20.40 -34.96
CA GLU A 243 60.44 -21.43 -34.04
C GLU A 243 61.38 -22.46 -34.75
N PRO A 244 62.52 -22.84 -34.16
CA PRO A 244 63.44 -23.83 -34.73
C PRO A 244 62.76 -25.17 -35.05
N THR A 245 63.05 -25.75 -36.21
CA THR A 245 62.53 -27.07 -36.57
C THR A 245 63.10 -28.19 -35.70
N VAL A 246 62.41 -29.33 -35.62
CA VAL A 246 62.87 -30.54 -34.89
C VAL A 246 64.30 -30.94 -35.30
N TYR A 247 64.61 -30.87 -36.59
CA TYR A 247 65.95 -31.19 -37.10
C TYR A 247 67.02 -30.18 -36.65
N GLU A 248 66.71 -28.89 -36.67
CA GLU A 248 67.64 -27.83 -36.25
C GLU A 248 67.91 -27.90 -34.75
N PHE A 249 66.88 -28.10 -33.93
CA PHE A 249 67.02 -28.29 -32.48
C PHE A 249 67.86 -29.53 -32.16
N LYS A 250 67.57 -30.67 -32.81
CA LYS A 250 68.33 -31.90 -32.60
C LYS A 250 69.79 -31.76 -33.00
N THR A 251 70.06 -31.15 -34.16
CA THR A 251 71.44 -30.90 -34.61
C THR A 251 72.18 -30.01 -33.61
N TRP A 252 71.52 -28.96 -33.11
CA TRP A 252 72.13 -28.06 -32.13
C TRP A 252 72.45 -28.73 -30.80
N MET A 253 71.51 -29.50 -30.26
CA MET A 253 71.72 -30.27 -29.03
C MET A 253 72.77 -31.37 -29.19
N GLN A 254 72.85 -31.99 -30.37
CA GLN A 254 73.92 -32.94 -30.70
C GLN A 254 75.27 -32.24 -30.71
N ASP A 255 75.39 -31.07 -31.33
CA ASP A 255 76.63 -30.29 -31.32
C ASP A 255 77.08 -29.93 -29.90
N ILE A 256 76.13 -29.65 -28.98
CA ILE A 256 76.42 -29.42 -27.56
C ILE A 256 76.91 -30.71 -26.90
N SER A 257 76.20 -31.84 -27.12
CA SER A 257 76.57 -33.14 -26.54
C SER A 257 77.94 -33.64 -27.01
N ASP A 258 78.25 -33.50 -28.30
CA ASP A 258 79.52 -33.90 -28.90
C ASP A 258 80.66 -33.01 -28.38
N PHE A 259 80.41 -31.71 -28.25
CA PHE A 259 81.39 -30.79 -27.67
C PHE A 259 81.71 -31.13 -26.21
N ILE A 260 80.69 -31.45 -25.40
CA ILE A 260 80.88 -31.89 -24.01
C ILE A 260 81.77 -33.14 -23.96
N LYS A 261 81.54 -34.11 -24.87
CA LYS A 261 82.36 -35.32 -25.01
C LYS A 261 83.80 -34.99 -25.39
N GLU A 262 84.01 -34.25 -26.47
CA GLU A 262 85.33 -33.93 -27.04
C GLU A 262 86.21 -33.14 -26.07
N LYS A 263 85.61 -32.26 -25.26
CA LYS A 263 86.33 -31.42 -24.29
C LYS A 263 86.38 -31.97 -22.88
N GLY A 264 85.76 -33.13 -22.63
CA GLY A 264 85.70 -33.75 -21.30
C GLY A 264 85.05 -32.84 -20.24
N GLN A 265 84.00 -32.11 -20.63
CA GLN A 265 83.24 -31.24 -19.72
C GLN A 265 82.23 -32.03 -18.88
N ARG A 266 81.70 -31.42 -17.82
CA ARG A 266 80.60 -32.00 -17.02
C ARG A 266 79.39 -32.29 -17.90
N LYS A 267 78.73 -33.42 -17.66
CA LYS A 267 77.51 -33.81 -18.40
C LYS A 267 76.36 -32.85 -18.06
N LEU A 268 75.52 -32.56 -19.03
CA LEU A 268 74.42 -31.59 -18.86
C LEU A 268 73.17 -32.28 -18.30
N VAL A 269 72.55 -31.70 -17.28
CA VAL A 269 71.21 -32.07 -16.80
C VAL A 269 70.27 -30.91 -17.06
N LEU A 270 69.33 -31.11 -17.98
CA LEU A 270 68.31 -30.17 -18.37
C LEU A 270 67.03 -30.46 -17.57
N VAL A 271 66.68 -29.56 -16.65
CA VAL A 271 65.44 -29.66 -15.87
C VAL A 271 64.37 -28.79 -16.51
N PHE A 272 63.24 -29.38 -16.90
CA PHE A 272 62.08 -28.63 -17.40
C PHE A 272 61.05 -28.47 -16.27
N ASP A 273 61.13 -27.38 -15.49
CA ASP A 273 60.21 -27.14 -14.35
C ASP A 273 58.93 -26.38 -14.78
N ASN A 274 57.87 -26.53 -13.98
CA ASN A 274 56.55 -25.91 -14.16
C ASN A 274 55.89 -26.13 -15.53
N MET A 275 56.28 -27.19 -16.24
CA MET A 275 55.72 -27.50 -17.54
C MET A 275 54.22 -27.86 -17.44
N ASP A 276 53.80 -28.51 -16.34
CA ASP A 276 52.42 -28.83 -16.01
C ASP A 276 51.53 -27.60 -15.75
N ARG A 277 52.10 -26.39 -15.67
CA ARG A 277 51.34 -25.15 -15.54
C ARG A 277 50.97 -24.54 -16.88
N LEU A 278 51.72 -24.83 -17.95
CA LEU A 278 51.51 -24.21 -19.26
C LEU A 278 50.08 -24.41 -19.79
N PRO A 279 49.60 -23.53 -20.69
CA PRO A 279 48.37 -23.78 -21.44
C PRO A 279 48.43 -25.10 -22.21
N ALA A 280 47.28 -25.78 -22.32
CA ALA A 280 47.17 -27.14 -22.87
C ALA A 280 47.91 -27.36 -24.21
N GLU A 281 47.76 -26.43 -25.16
CA GLU A 281 48.42 -26.53 -26.48
C GLU A 281 49.95 -26.42 -26.39
N LYS A 282 50.47 -25.58 -25.48
CA LYS A 282 51.90 -25.43 -25.24
C LYS A 282 52.50 -26.61 -24.49
N VAL A 283 51.75 -27.21 -23.56
CA VAL A 283 52.12 -28.48 -22.92
C VAL A 283 52.30 -29.57 -23.98
N LYS A 284 51.33 -29.74 -24.88
CA LYS A 284 51.39 -30.74 -25.96
C LYS A 284 52.59 -30.50 -26.88
N GLU A 285 52.83 -29.25 -27.28
CA GLU A 285 53.94 -28.85 -28.13
C GLU A 285 55.31 -29.15 -27.50
N LEU A 286 55.52 -28.69 -26.26
CA LEU A 286 56.78 -28.89 -25.54
C LEU A 286 57.00 -30.37 -25.19
N TRP A 287 55.95 -31.08 -24.75
CA TRP A 287 56.04 -32.52 -24.45
C TRP A 287 56.34 -33.36 -25.68
N SER A 288 55.68 -33.08 -26.82
CA SER A 288 55.96 -33.74 -28.10
C SER A 288 57.41 -33.53 -28.54
N SER A 289 57.92 -32.30 -28.37
CA SER A 289 59.30 -31.96 -28.62
C SER A 289 60.26 -32.76 -27.74
N ILE A 290 60.02 -32.78 -26.42
CA ILE A 290 60.81 -33.55 -25.45
C ILE A 290 60.83 -35.04 -25.79
N HIS A 291 59.66 -35.64 -26.08
CA HIS A 291 59.56 -37.04 -26.46
C HIS A 291 60.41 -37.35 -27.69
N THR A 292 60.27 -36.54 -28.74
CA THR A 292 61.00 -36.71 -30.00
C THR A 292 62.52 -36.57 -29.81
N PHE A 293 62.97 -35.64 -28.95
CA PHE A 293 64.39 -35.34 -28.77
C PHE A 293 65.10 -36.25 -27.78
N PHE A 294 64.46 -36.65 -26.68
CA PHE A 294 65.12 -37.35 -25.58
C PHE A 294 64.68 -38.80 -25.42
N ALA A 295 63.43 -39.15 -25.76
CA ALA A 295 62.92 -40.51 -25.62
C ALA A 295 63.20 -41.38 -26.85
N ASP A 296 62.95 -40.85 -28.06
CA ASP A 296 63.15 -41.61 -29.32
C ASP A 296 64.60 -41.62 -29.82
N SER A 297 65.36 -40.55 -29.55
CA SER A 297 66.71 -40.37 -30.08
C SER A 297 67.55 -39.40 -29.25
N GLY A 298 67.74 -39.76 -27.98
CA GLY A 298 68.44 -38.96 -26.98
C GLY A 298 69.92 -38.68 -27.28
N PHE A 299 70.54 -37.90 -26.40
CA PHE A 299 71.92 -37.45 -26.52
C PHE A 299 72.82 -38.16 -25.51
N GLU A 300 74.09 -38.35 -25.86
CA GLU A 300 75.03 -39.13 -25.02
C GLU A 300 75.37 -38.44 -23.70
N ASN A 301 75.53 -37.11 -23.71
CA ASN A 301 76.01 -36.34 -22.55
C ASN A 301 74.97 -35.36 -21.99
N VAL A 302 73.70 -35.58 -22.30
CA VAL A 302 72.59 -34.73 -21.83
C VAL A 302 71.49 -35.59 -21.21
N TRP A 303 71.16 -35.30 -19.96
CA TRP A 303 70.02 -35.83 -19.23
C TRP A 303 68.86 -34.85 -19.22
N ALA A 304 67.63 -35.34 -19.36
CA ALA A 304 66.42 -34.55 -19.18
C ALA A 304 65.69 -34.99 -17.90
N VAL A 305 65.33 -34.02 -17.04
CA VAL A 305 64.55 -34.25 -15.81
C VAL A 305 63.28 -33.42 -15.87
N ILE A 306 62.13 -34.07 -15.71
CA ILE A 306 60.84 -33.40 -15.84
C ILE A 306 60.02 -33.65 -14.58
N PRO A 307 59.97 -32.68 -13.65
CA PRO A 307 58.99 -32.69 -12.58
C PRO A 307 57.59 -32.38 -13.14
N PHE A 308 56.60 -33.20 -12.81
CA PHE A 308 55.21 -32.98 -13.24
C PHE A 308 54.21 -33.45 -12.17
N ASP A 309 52.98 -32.94 -12.27
CA ASP A 309 51.81 -33.44 -11.57
C ASP A 309 50.88 -34.15 -12.56
N GLU A 310 50.58 -35.43 -12.31
CA GLU A 310 49.76 -36.23 -13.21
C GLU A 310 48.34 -35.66 -13.39
N THR A 311 47.73 -35.12 -12.32
CA THR A 311 46.34 -34.62 -12.40
C THR A 311 46.28 -33.34 -13.23
N HIS A 312 47.13 -32.37 -12.91
CA HIS A 312 47.20 -31.11 -13.66
C HIS A 312 47.69 -31.30 -15.10
N LEU A 313 48.56 -32.28 -15.34
CA LEU A 313 48.95 -32.65 -16.70
C LEU A 313 47.76 -33.26 -17.47
N ALA A 314 46.86 -34.01 -16.82
CA ALA A 314 45.67 -34.55 -17.48
C ALA A 314 44.70 -33.45 -17.95
N CYS A 315 44.61 -32.34 -17.23
CA CYS A 315 43.90 -31.13 -17.64
C CYS A 315 44.33 -30.61 -19.03
N ALA A 316 45.60 -30.79 -19.42
CA ALA A 316 46.10 -30.39 -20.73
C ALA A 316 45.62 -31.31 -21.87
N PHE A 317 45.23 -32.56 -21.54
CA PHE A 317 44.80 -33.56 -22.51
C PHE A 317 43.27 -33.73 -22.57
N GLY A 318 42.51 -33.16 -21.63
CA GLY A 318 41.05 -33.23 -21.56
C GLY A 318 40.52 -32.94 -20.16
N ASP A 319 39.29 -33.36 -19.88
CA ASP A 319 38.64 -33.16 -18.58
C ASP A 319 39.23 -34.13 -17.52
N GLU A 320 39.69 -33.61 -16.38
CA GLU A 320 40.33 -34.40 -15.31
C GLU A 320 39.40 -35.44 -14.67
N THR A 321 38.08 -35.27 -14.83
CA THR A 321 37.07 -36.19 -14.31
C THR A 321 36.82 -37.38 -15.24
N ASP A 322 37.26 -37.30 -16.50
CA ASP A 322 37.10 -38.36 -17.48
C ASP A 322 38.20 -39.42 -17.34
N GLU A 323 37.76 -40.67 -17.09
CA GLU A 323 38.65 -41.81 -16.91
C GLU A 323 39.44 -42.11 -18.19
N GLN A 324 38.92 -41.77 -19.38
CA GLN A 324 39.64 -41.90 -20.65
C GLN A 324 40.82 -40.92 -20.74
N THR A 325 40.64 -39.67 -20.33
CA THR A 325 41.71 -38.67 -20.26
C THR A 325 42.84 -39.11 -19.34
N LYS A 326 42.51 -39.65 -18.15
CA LYS A 326 43.54 -40.19 -17.22
C LYS A 326 44.32 -41.35 -17.83
N GLN A 327 43.64 -42.26 -18.51
CA GLN A 327 44.30 -43.39 -19.19
C GLN A 327 45.22 -42.93 -20.33
N LEU A 328 44.79 -41.94 -21.11
CA LEU A 328 45.61 -41.33 -22.17
C LEU A 328 46.86 -40.67 -21.58
N THR A 329 46.73 -39.84 -20.56
CA THR A 329 47.86 -39.19 -19.88
C THR A 329 48.87 -40.20 -19.35
N LYS A 330 48.40 -41.28 -18.71
CA LYS A 330 49.28 -42.39 -18.26
C LYS A 330 50.02 -43.05 -19.42
N TYR A 331 49.33 -43.30 -20.54
CA TYR A 331 49.96 -43.87 -21.73
C TYR A 331 51.05 -42.94 -22.29
N PHE A 332 50.80 -41.63 -22.35
CA PHE A 332 51.79 -40.63 -22.79
C PHE A 332 53.00 -40.55 -21.86
N ILE A 333 52.80 -40.56 -20.54
CA ILE A 333 53.88 -40.58 -19.54
C ILE A 333 54.75 -41.84 -19.70
N ASN A 334 54.12 -43.02 -19.76
CA ASN A 334 54.82 -44.30 -19.89
C ASN A 334 55.59 -44.43 -21.21
N LYS A 335 55.13 -43.78 -22.28
CA LYS A 335 55.84 -43.75 -23.56
C LYS A 335 57.04 -42.80 -23.54
N THR A 336 56.97 -41.70 -22.81
CA THR A 336 58.04 -40.69 -22.75
C THR A 336 59.15 -41.07 -21.76
N PHE A 337 58.80 -41.60 -20.58
CA PHE A 337 59.78 -41.90 -19.53
C PHE A 337 59.98 -43.40 -19.35
N PRO A 338 61.20 -43.90 -19.51
CA PRO A 338 61.56 -45.24 -19.08
C PRO A 338 61.40 -45.42 -17.56
N ILE A 339 61.66 -44.35 -16.79
CA ILE A 339 61.62 -44.37 -15.32
C ILE A 339 60.92 -43.10 -14.80
N VAL A 340 59.95 -43.30 -13.91
CA VAL A 340 59.24 -42.24 -13.18
C VAL A 340 59.45 -42.45 -11.68
N TYR A 341 59.92 -41.40 -11.00
CA TYR A 341 60.13 -41.36 -9.56
C TYR A 341 59.02 -40.58 -8.88
N ARG A 342 58.34 -41.20 -7.90
CA ARG A 342 57.22 -40.55 -7.18
C ARG A 342 57.68 -39.85 -5.90
N VAL A 343 57.33 -38.57 -5.76
CA VAL A 343 57.49 -37.78 -4.54
C VAL A 343 56.26 -38.02 -3.65
N ALA A 344 56.49 -38.52 -2.44
CA ALA A 344 55.41 -38.71 -1.48
C ALA A 344 54.81 -37.36 -1.06
N PRO A 345 53.48 -37.25 -0.93
CA PRO A 345 52.88 -36.06 -0.35
C PRO A 345 53.41 -35.87 1.08
N PRO A 346 53.59 -34.62 1.54
CA PRO A 346 54.11 -34.35 2.86
C PRO A 346 53.12 -34.87 3.91
N VAL A 347 53.51 -35.94 4.62
CA VAL A 347 52.74 -36.42 5.77
C VAL A 347 53.19 -35.61 6.96
N ILE A 348 52.38 -34.62 7.33
CA ILE A 348 52.62 -33.83 8.54
C ILE A 348 52.21 -34.69 9.74
N THR A 349 53.15 -35.48 10.26
CA THR A 349 52.94 -36.26 11.50
C THR A 349 52.81 -35.38 12.74
N ASP A 350 53.32 -34.14 12.69
CA ASP A 350 53.24 -33.16 13.79
C ASP A 350 52.95 -31.73 13.27
N TYR A 351 51.68 -31.50 12.92
CA TYR A 351 51.18 -30.21 12.41
C TYR A 351 51.38 -29.07 13.40
N ARG A 352 51.23 -29.42 14.67
CA ARG A 352 51.36 -28.48 15.78
C ARG A 352 52.79 -27.96 15.85
N SER A 353 53.79 -28.84 15.77
CA SER A 353 55.21 -28.48 15.82
C SER A 353 55.65 -27.64 14.62
N ILE A 354 55.20 -27.97 13.40
CA ILE A 354 55.54 -27.18 12.20
C ILE A 354 54.95 -25.76 12.30
N PHE A 355 53.66 -25.64 12.62
CA PHE A 355 53.01 -24.34 12.80
C PHE A 355 53.74 -23.52 13.86
N ASN A 356 54.06 -24.12 15.02
CA ASN A 356 54.74 -23.44 16.10
C ASN A 356 56.15 -22.97 15.71
N LYS A 357 56.93 -23.79 14.99
CA LYS A 357 58.26 -23.39 14.50
C LYS A 357 58.18 -22.19 13.56
N LEU A 358 57.24 -22.22 12.61
CA LEU A 358 57.03 -21.12 11.65
C LEU A 358 56.47 -19.87 12.34
N PHE A 359 55.57 -20.01 13.31
CA PHE A 359 55.03 -18.90 14.07
C PHE A 359 56.12 -18.19 14.88
N VAL A 360 56.99 -18.96 15.57
CA VAL A 360 58.14 -18.41 16.29
C VAL A 360 59.16 -17.80 15.31
N GLU A 361 59.33 -18.40 14.13
CA GLU A 361 60.17 -17.82 13.07
C GLU A 361 59.67 -16.45 12.63
N ALA A 362 58.35 -16.24 12.55
CA ALA A 362 57.73 -15.00 12.10
C ALA A 362 57.60 -13.94 13.20
N PHE A 363 57.19 -14.31 14.41
CA PHE A 363 56.82 -13.39 15.49
C PHE A 363 57.79 -13.39 16.68
N GLY A 364 58.75 -14.31 16.75
CA GLY A 364 59.63 -14.48 17.89
C GLY A 364 58.92 -15.11 19.10
N GLU A 365 59.52 -15.01 20.29
CA GLU A 365 58.93 -15.53 21.54
C GLU A 365 57.97 -14.55 22.24
N THR A 366 57.76 -13.34 21.70
CA THR A 366 56.96 -12.29 22.34
C THR A 366 55.45 -12.54 22.33
N GLU A 367 54.93 -13.29 21.36
CA GLU A 367 53.49 -13.56 21.17
C GLU A 367 53.12 -15.01 21.58
N ASN A 368 53.86 -15.59 22.52
CA ASN A 368 53.78 -17.01 22.86
C ASN A 368 52.45 -17.40 23.55
N GLU A 369 51.80 -16.46 24.24
CA GLU A 369 50.52 -16.70 24.94
C GLU A 369 49.37 -16.98 23.95
N ALA A 370 49.32 -16.27 22.83
CA ALA A 370 48.29 -16.43 21.81
C ALA A 370 48.56 -17.61 20.85
N LYS A 371 49.83 -18.02 20.72
CA LYS A 371 50.31 -19.03 19.75
C LYS A 371 49.51 -20.34 19.79
N GLU A 372 49.29 -20.91 20.97
CA GLU A 372 48.60 -22.21 21.10
C GLU A 372 47.11 -22.10 20.75
N THR A 373 46.47 -20.99 21.11
CA THR A 373 45.07 -20.71 20.76
C THR A 373 44.92 -20.51 19.24
N ILE A 374 45.81 -19.73 18.62
CA ILE A 374 45.84 -19.49 17.18
C ILE A 374 46.05 -20.80 16.41
N ASN A 375 47.02 -21.61 16.83
CA ASN A 375 47.27 -22.92 16.24
C ASN A 375 46.03 -23.83 16.34
N ARG A 376 45.35 -23.84 17.49
CA ARG A 376 44.12 -24.61 17.69
C ARG A 376 42.99 -24.15 16.75
N ILE A 377 42.75 -22.84 16.64
CA ILE A 377 41.70 -22.29 15.76
C ILE A 377 42.03 -22.61 14.31
N PHE A 378 43.27 -22.38 13.89
CA PHE A 378 43.71 -22.64 12.53
C PHE A 378 43.55 -24.12 12.14
N ARG A 379 43.86 -25.06 13.04
CA ARG A 379 43.64 -26.50 12.81
C ARG A 379 42.17 -26.92 12.74
N LEU A 380 41.28 -26.24 13.47
CA LEU A 380 39.84 -26.50 13.41
C LEU A 380 39.25 -26.03 12.08
N VAL A 381 39.71 -24.89 11.58
CA VAL A 381 39.26 -24.32 10.31
C VAL A 381 39.89 -25.04 9.11
N ASN A 382 41.17 -25.40 9.20
CA ASN A 382 41.95 -25.99 8.10
C ASN A 382 42.62 -27.33 8.51
N PRO A 383 41.87 -28.44 8.60
CA PRO A 383 42.39 -29.72 9.11
C PRO A 383 43.45 -30.39 8.22
N ASN A 384 43.49 -30.07 6.93
CA ASN A 384 44.36 -30.70 5.92
C ASN A 384 45.36 -29.74 5.28
N ALA A 385 45.65 -28.59 5.90
CA ALA A 385 46.43 -27.55 5.23
C ALA A 385 47.89 -27.98 4.96
N ASN A 386 48.48 -27.48 3.87
CA ASN A 386 49.89 -27.73 3.55
C ASN A 386 50.81 -26.67 4.18
N VAL A 387 52.12 -26.93 4.21
CA VAL A 387 53.11 -25.99 4.80
C VAL A 387 53.08 -24.62 4.14
N ARG A 388 52.75 -24.55 2.84
CA ARG A 388 52.66 -23.29 2.09
C ARG A 388 51.46 -22.45 2.53
N GLU A 389 50.33 -23.08 2.81
CA GLU A 389 49.14 -22.44 3.38
C GLU A 389 49.40 -21.94 4.79
N ILE A 390 50.12 -22.70 5.62
CA ILE A 390 50.58 -22.24 6.95
C ILE A 390 51.44 -20.98 6.81
N ILE A 391 52.43 -21.01 5.91
CA ILE A 391 53.30 -19.85 5.65
C ILE A 391 52.49 -18.66 5.15
N SER A 392 51.56 -18.86 4.22
CA SER A 392 50.70 -17.80 3.68
C SER A 392 49.85 -17.16 4.78
N TYR A 393 49.23 -17.99 5.62
CA TYR A 393 48.42 -17.54 6.75
C TYR A 393 49.25 -16.72 7.75
N ILE A 394 50.42 -17.24 8.16
CA ILE A 394 51.32 -16.54 9.08
C ILE A 394 51.80 -15.22 8.45
N ASN A 395 52.14 -15.20 7.16
CA ASN A 395 52.58 -14.00 6.48
C ASN A 395 51.46 -12.94 6.36
N GLU A 396 50.22 -13.35 6.16
CA GLU A 396 49.08 -12.43 6.18
C GLU A 396 48.88 -11.81 7.57
N MET A 397 49.03 -12.62 8.63
CA MET A 397 49.02 -12.11 10.00
C MET A 397 50.20 -11.16 10.27
N VAL A 398 51.39 -11.44 9.72
CA VAL A 398 52.55 -10.55 9.84
C VAL A 398 52.26 -9.19 9.20
N ALA A 399 51.63 -9.18 8.02
CA ALA A 399 51.25 -7.93 7.35
C ALA A 399 50.32 -7.08 8.22
N LEU A 400 49.24 -7.68 8.74
CA LEU A 400 48.30 -6.98 9.61
C LEU A 400 48.93 -6.56 10.94
N LYS A 401 49.80 -7.39 11.54
CA LYS A 401 50.51 -7.02 12.77
C LYS A 401 51.49 -5.87 12.56
N GLN A 402 52.10 -5.73 11.37
CA GLN A 402 52.95 -4.59 11.04
C GLN A 402 52.13 -3.30 10.83
N GLU A 403 50.94 -3.43 10.24
CA GLU A 403 50.02 -2.30 10.04
C GLU A 403 49.43 -1.79 11.36
N TRP A 404 48.90 -2.69 12.19
CA TRP A 404 48.14 -2.36 13.40
C TRP A 404 48.97 -2.38 14.69
N CYS A 405 50.26 -2.73 14.62
CA CYS A 405 51.19 -2.80 15.75
C CYS A 405 50.59 -3.54 16.97
N ASN A 406 50.29 -2.84 18.07
CA ASN A 406 49.74 -3.40 19.31
C ASN A 406 48.31 -2.94 19.60
N GLU A 407 47.63 -2.32 18.63
CA GLU A 407 46.27 -1.80 18.81
C GLU A 407 45.21 -2.91 18.78
N ILE A 408 45.52 -4.00 18.08
CA ILE A 408 44.62 -5.14 17.89
C ILE A 408 45.25 -6.40 18.48
N LEU A 409 44.44 -7.20 19.17
CA LEU A 409 44.88 -8.46 19.75
C LEU A 409 45.28 -9.45 18.65
N MET A 410 46.40 -10.15 18.89
CA MET A 410 46.95 -11.12 17.95
C MET A 410 45.94 -12.24 17.59
N ILE A 411 45.06 -12.58 18.53
CA ILE A 411 43.97 -13.55 18.32
C ILE A 411 42.93 -13.01 17.34
N ASN A 412 42.59 -11.72 17.39
CA ASN A 412 41.61 -11.11 16.48
C ASN A 412 42.18 -10.89 15.07
N ILE A 413 43.48 -10.60 14.95
CA ILE A 413 44.20 -10.63 13.66
C ILE A 413 44.13 -12.04 13.05
N ALA A 414 44.48 -13.06 13.85
CA ALA A 414 44.44 -14.45 13.43
C ALA A 414 43.04 -14.90 12.99
N LEU A 415 42.01 -14.47 13.74
CA LEU A 415 40.61 -14.74 13.47
C LEU A 415 40.14 -14.08 12.17
N PHE A 416 40.47 -12.80 11.97
CA PHE A 416 40.16 -12.08 10.74
C PHE A 416 40.78 -12.76 9.52
N CYS A 417 42.08 -13.12 9.56
CA CYS A 417 42.74 -13.84 8.46
C CYS A 417 42.04 -15.18 8.14
N LEU A 418 41.54 -15.90 9.14
CA LEU A 418 40.84 -17.18 8.94
C LEU A 418 39.44 -17.03 8.36
N LYS A 419 38.72 -15.99 8.78
CA LYS A 419 37.30 -15.77 8.47
C LYS A 419 37.05 -14.60 7.54
N LYS A 420 38.10 -14.12 6.87
CA LYS A 420 38.12 -12.95 6.02
C LYS A 420 37.02 -12.96 4.96
N THR A 421 36.82 -14.09 4.28
CA THR A 421 35.78 -14.26 3.26
C THR A 421 34.38 -14.11 3.83
N ASP A 422 34.12 -14.73 4.99
CA ASP A 422 32.82 -14.72 5.64
C ASP A 422 32.50 -13.30 6.15
N ILE A 423 33.47 -12.66 6.81
CA ILE A 423 33.34 -11.30 7.36
C ILE A 423 33.12 -10.26 6.25
N LEU A 424 33.88 -10.34 5.15
CA LEU A 424 33.80 -9.35 4.07
C LEU A 424 32.53 -9.51 3.20
N ALA A 425 31.84 -10.65 3.25
CA ALA A 425 30.61 -10.87 2.49
C ALA A 425 29.45 -10.00 2.98
N ASN A 426 29.24 -9.92 4.31
CA ASN A 426 28.30 -8.97 4.93
C ASN A 426 28.89 -8.41 6.24
N PRO A 427 29.74 -7.38 6.17
CA PRO A 427 30.50 -6.94 7.33
C PRO A 427 29.64 -6.50 8.51
N VAL A 428 28.56 -5.77 8.26
CA VAL A 428 27.73 -5.19 9.33
C VAL A 428 27.02 -6.30 10.10
N GLU A 429 26.34 -7.20 9.39
CA GLU A 429 25.61 -8.30 10.01
C GLU A 429 26.56 -9.29 10.68
N GLN A 430 27.61 -9.74 9.97
CA GLN A 430 28.55 -10.73 10.49
C GLN A 430 29.24 -10.26 11.77
N ILE A 431 29.68 -8.99 11.82
CA ILE A 431 30.32 -8.44 13.02
C ILE A 431 29.33 -8.38 14.19
N LEU A 432 28.11 -7.88 13.96
CA LEU A 432 27.11 -7.71 15.03
C LEU A 432 26.54 -9.05 15.53
N SER A 433 26.24 -10.00 14.63
CA SER A 433 25.70 -11.31 14.97
C SER A 433 26.75 -12.24 15.56
N GLY A 434 27.98 -12.18 15.03
CA GLY A 434 29.06 -13.11 15.38
C GLY A 434 29.04 -14.41 14.60
N ASP A 435 28.28 -14.51 13.51
CA ASP A 435 28.11 -15.76 12.75
C ASP A 435 29.41 -16.29 12.16
N TYR A 436 30.35 -15.41 11.82
CA TYR A 436 31.69 -15.79 11.35
C TYR A 436 32.46 -16.65 12.38
N LEU A 437 32.06 -16.66 13.65
CA LEU A 437 32.64 -17.51 14.69
C LEU A 437 32.10 -18.96 14.68
N ASN A 438 31.19 -19.32 13.76
CA ASN A 438 30.61 -20.66 13.70
C ASN A 438 31.71 -21.74 13.62
N GLY A 439 31.64 -22.74 14.51
CA GLY A 439 32.66 -23.76 14.70
C GLY A 439 33.78 -23.43 15.72
N ILE A 440 33.93 -22.16 16.13
CA ILE A 440 34.97 -21.70 17.08
C ILE A 440 34.43 -20.84 18.25
N GLN A 441 33.11 -20.68 18.35
CA GLN A 441 32.39 -19.88 19.36
C GLN A 441 32.73 -20.25 20.83
N THR A 442 33.18 -21.49 21.08
CA THR A 442 33.57 -21.94 22.43
C THR A 442 34.99 -21.51 22.83
N ILE A 443 35.76 -20.96 21.87
CA ILE A 443 37.15 -20.52 22.05
C ILE A 443 37.22 -18.98 22.10
N ILE A 444 36.43 -18.30 21.26
CA ILE A 444 36.35 -16.83 21.20
C ILE A 444 34.89 -16.41 21.28
N ASN A 445 34.58 -15.45 22.15
CA ASN A 445 33.25 -14.86 22.28
C ASN A 445 33.12 -13.64 21.35
N ASN A 446 31.93 -13.39 20.79
CA ASN A 446 31.65 -12.15 20.06
C ASN A 446 31.36 -10.98 21.01
N ASP A 447 32.32 -10.64 21.86
CA ASP A 447 32.16 -9.51 22.77
C ASP A 447 32.42 -8.15 22.07
N LEU A 448 32.12 -7.06 22.78
CA LEU A 448 32.30 -5.69 22.29
C LEU A 448 33.75 -5.40 21.86
N GLN A 449 34.74 -6.05 22.46
CA GLN A 449 36.14 -5.84 22.11
C GLN A 449 36.46 -6.53 20.77
N THR A 450 36.05 -7.78 20.60
CA THR A 450 36.21 -8.52 19.34
C THR A 450 35.47 -7.84 18.20
N GLN A 451 34.22 -7.42 18.40
CA GLN A 451 33.46 -6.70 17.37
C GLN A 451 34.16 -5.42 16.91
N ARG A 452 34.69 -4.64 17.87
CA ARG A 452 35.38 -3.38 17.61
C ARG A 452 36.70 -3.58 16.85
N GLU A 453 37.50 -4.55 17.28
CA GLU A 453 38.78 -4.86 16.65
C GLU A 453 38.62 -5.47 15.24
N ILE A 454 37.62 -6.33 15.03
CA ILE A 454 37.29 -6.85 13.70
C ILE A 454 36.74 -5.74 12.79
N ALA A 455 35.89 -4.84 13.31
CA ALA A 455 35.42 -3.68 12.56
C ALA A 455 36.57 -2.75 12.14
N ALA A 456 37.56 -2.53 13.01
CA ALA A 456 38.76 -1.77 12.69
C ALA A 456 39.53 -2.39 11.52
N LEU A 457 39.76 -3.71 11.56
CA LEU A 457 40.42 -4.46 10.48
C LEU A 457 39.65 -4.39 9.15
N VAL A 458 38.31 -4.40 9.19
CA VAL A 458 37.47 -4.35 7.98
C VAL A 458 37.47 -2.96 7.35
N TYR A 459 37.30 -1.92 8.16
CA TYR A 459 37.10 -0.55 7.67
C TYR A 459 38.40 0.26 7.59
N GLY A 460 39.51 -0.22 8.15
CA GLY A 460 40.80 0.46 8.12
C GLY A 460 40.81 1.74 8.94
N VAL A 461 40.10 1.77 10.07
CA VAL A 461 39.98 2.93 10.97
C VAL A 461 40.49 2.60 12.37
N ASP A 462 40.87 3.61 13.14
CA ASP A 462 41.32 3.44 14.53
C ASP A 462 40.29 2.66 15.36
N VAL A 463 40.78 1.83 16.29
CA VAL A 463 39.94 0.92 17.09
C VAL A 463 38.86 1.67 17.88
N GLU A 464 39.13 2.89 18.33
CA GLU A 464 38.12 3.71 19.03
C GLU A 464 37.00 4.22 18.10
N ASP A 465 37.31 4.55 16.85
CA ASP A 465 36.35 5.04 15.86
C ASP A 465 35.53 3.89 15.23
N ALA A 466 36.11 2.69 15.15
CA ALA A 466 35.47 1.49 14.61
C ALA A 466 34.21 1.06 15.37
N ARG A 467 34.10 1.45 16.65
CA ARG A 467 33.08 0.95 17.59
C ARG A 467 31.64 1.23 17.16
N GLN A 468 31.39 2.37 16.51
CA GLN A 468 30.03 2.80 16.17
C GLN A 468 29.65 2.51 14.72
N ILE A 469 30.63 2.23 13.84
CA ILE A 469 30.43 2.13 12.40
C ILE A 469 29.43 1.04 12.01
N PRO A 470 29.51 -0.20 12.53
CA PRO A 470 28.54 -1.24 12.17
C PRO A 470 27.11 -0.86 12.57
N LEU A 471 26.92 -0.36 13.80
CA LEU A 471 25.60 0.01 14.29
C LEU A 471 25.04 1.24 13.56
N LYS A 472 25.91 2.21 13.23
CA LYS A 472 25.56 3.38 12.44
C LYS A 472 25.02 2.98 11.06
N LYS A 473 25.78 2.14 10.33
CA LYS A 473 25.37 1.64 9.02
C LYS A 473 24.11 0.79 9.09
N TYR A 474 23.93 -0.01 10.15
CA TYR A 474 22.71 -0.79 10.35
C TYR A 474 21.48 0.11 10.54
N ILE A 475 21.58 1.14 11.38
CA ILE A 475 20.48 2.10 11.59
C ILE A 475 20.19 2.87 10.28
N GLU A 476 21.22 3.27 9.53
CA GLU A 476 21.05 3.88 8.21
C GLU A 476 20.32 2.93 7.23
N GLY A 477 20.66 1.65 7.21
CA GLY A 477 19.98 0.61 6.41
C GLY A 477 18.51 0.41 6.82
N CYS A 478 18.22 0.40 8.13
CA CYS A 478 16.85 0.37 8.67
C CYS A 478 16.01 1.55 8.17
N ILE A 479 16.60 2.74 8.09
CA ILE A 479 15.92 3.97 7.67
C ILE A 479 15.74 4.01 6.14
N ASN A 480 16.71 3.48 5.39
CA ASN A 480 16.62 3.37 3.93
C ASN A 480 15.66 2.27 3.47
N GLY A 481 15.27 1.35 4.36
CA GLY A 481 14.36 0.25 4.06
C GLY A 481 15.03 -0.91 3.34
N GLU A 482 16.31 -1.17 3.65
CA GLU A 482 17.04 -2.33 3.13
C GLU A 482 16.39 -3.63 3.62
N GLU A 483 16.39 -4.67 2.77
CA GLU A 483 15.87 -6.00 3.14
C GLU A 483 16.65 -6.56 4.35
N ASP A 484 15.96 -7.33 5.21
CA ASP A 484 16.51 -7.98 6.40
C ASP A 484 16.96 -7.06 7.57
N HIS A 485 16.58 -5.78 7.54
CA HIS A 485 16.87 -4.83 8.63
C HIS A 485 15.64 -4.56 9.53
N ASP A 486 15.76 -4.82 10.84
CA ASP A 486 14.77 -4.48 11.88
C ASP A 486 15.40 -3.59 12.96
N ILE A 487 14.90 -2.35 13.08
CA ILE A 487 15.37 -1.35 14.04
C ILE A 487 15.37 -1.86 15.49
N ASN A 488 14.54 -2.86 15.82
CA ASN A 488 14.47 -3.45 17.15
C ASN A 488 15.54 -4.53 17.43
N GLN A 489 16.17 -5.12 16.40
CA GLN A 489 17.09 -6.26 16.54
C GLN A 489 18.23 -5.99 17.53
N TYR A 490 18.79 -4.78 17.48
CA TYR A 490 19.89 -4.35 18.34
C TYR A 490 19.52 -3.28 19.35
N ALA A 491 18.26 -2.82 19.35
CA ALA A 491 17.81 -1.73 20.22
C ALA A 491 17.95 -2.06 21.71
N GLU A 492 17.58 -3.29 22.10
CA GLU A 492 17.63 -3.71 23.51
C GLU A 492 18.99 -4.27 23.94
N THR A 493 19.69 -4.93 23.02
CA THR A 493 20.94 -5.64 23.32
C THR A 493 22.14 -4.70 23.34
N ASN A 494 22.12 -3.60 22.58
CA ASN A 494 23.24 -2.66 22.48
C ASN A 494 23.01 -1.40 23.34
N LYS A 495 23.84 -1.23 24.39
CA LYS A 495 23.75 -0.09 25.33
C LYS A 495 24.00 1.28 24.69
N GLN A 496 24.64 1.35 23.52
CA GLN A 496 24.94 2.61 22.83
C GLN A 496 23.93 2.96 21.74
N PHE A 497 22.91 2.11 21.53
CA PHE A 497 21.90 2.30 20.50
C PHE A 497 21.31 3.71 20.51
N ASP A 498 20.86 4.19 21.67
CA ASP A 498 20.23 5.51 21.82
C ASP A 498 21.16 6.66 21.36
N THR A 499 22.45 6.59 21.70
CA THR A 499 23.44 7.62 21.34
C THR A 499 23.76 7.59 19.85
N VAL A 500 23.94 6.39 19.28
CA VAL A 500 24.23 6.24 17.85
C VAL A 500 23.00 6.62 17.01
N LEU A 501 21.79 6.28 17.47
CA LEU A 501 20.55 6.68 16.84
C LEU A 501 20.39 8.21 16.83
N GLU A 502 20.64 8.86 17.97
CA GLU A 502 20.64 10.32 18.05
C GLU A 502 21.60 10.91 17.03
N GLU A 503 22.86 10.45 16.99
CA GLU A 503 23.90 10.92 16.06
C GLU A 503 23.54 10.71 14.58
N VAL A 504 23.08 9.51 14.20
CA VAL A 504 22.64 9.18 12.83
C VAL A 504 21.58 10.18 12.38
N ILE A 505 20.57 10.43 13.23
CA ILE A 505 19.48 11.37 12.93
C ILE A 505 19.98 12.82 12.91
N GLN A 506 21.03 13.18 13.66
CA GLN A 506 21.61 14.52 13.55
C GLN A 506 22.32 14.76 12.22
N CYS A 507 22.91 13.72 11.63
CA CYS A 507 23.72 13.80 10.42
C CYS A 507 22.93 13.57 9.11
N MET A 508 21.74 12.97 9.16
CA MET A 508 20.94 12.68 7.97
C MET A 508 20.27 13.91 7.36
N ASP A 509 20.04 13.84 6.04
CA ASP A 509 19.36 14.89 5.29
C ASP A 509 17.88 14.99 5.69
N ASN A 510 17.37 16.22 5.77
CA ASN A 510 15.97 16.50 6.06
C ASN A 510 15.02 15.86 5.03
N ALA A 511 15.48 15.59 3.80
CA ALA A 511 14.68 14.89 2.78
C ALA A 511 14.26 13.46 3.20
N LEU A 512 14.89 12.87 4.21
CA LEU A 512 14.59 11.52 4.70
C LEU A 512 13.64 11.51 5.92
N ILE A 513 13.15 12.67 6.38
CA ILE A 513 12.34 12.78 7.61
C ILE A 513 11.16 11.80 7.62
N ASP A 514 10.45 11.64 6.51
CA ASP A 514 9.27 10.76 6.45
C ASP A 514 9.66 9.28 6.60
N LYS A 515 10.77 8.87 5.98
CA LYS A 515 11.33 7.52 6.16
C LYS A 515 11.78 7.29 7.60
N ILE A 516 12.38 8.30 8.22
CA ILE A 516 12.82 8.25 9.62
C ILE A 516 11.61 8.07 10.54
N ILE A 517 10.53 8.83 10.34
CA ILE A 517 9.29 8.72 11.13
C ILE A 517 8.72 7.30 11.04
N HIS A 518 8.55 6.76 9.84
CA HIS A 518 8.03 5.41 9.64
C HIS A 518 8.92 4.31 10.24
N CYS A 519 10.25 4.46 10.12
CA CYS A 519 11.19 3.51 10.70
C CYS A 519 11.14 3.54 12.23
N LEU A 520 11.21 4.73 12.82
CA LEU A 520 11.16 4.91 14.27
C LEU A 520 9.80 4.56 14.87
N HIS A 521 8.70 4.69 14.12
CA HIS A 521 7.38 4.30 14.60
C HIS A 521 7.34 2.81 15.01
N LYS A 522 8.16 1.96 14.37
CA LYS A 522 8.34 0.54 14.70
C LYS A 522 9.22 0.29 15.92
N LEU A 523 9.97 1.28 16.39
CA LEU A 523 10.88 1.15 17.52
C LEU A 523 10.08 0.99 18.83
N THR A 524 10.32 -0.11 19.53
CA THR A 524 9.64 -0.44 20.79
C THR A 524 10.32 0.17 22.02
N ARG A 525 11.63 0.42 21.91
CA ARG A 525 12.46 0.99 22.98
C ARG A 525 12.07 2.42 23.30
N LYS A 526 12.00 2.75 24.59
CA LYS A 526 11.70 4.10 25.08
C LYS A 526 12.81 4.61 25.99
N SER A 527 13.31 5.81 25.73
CA SER A 527 14.26 6.53 26.58
C SER A 527 14.15 8.04 26.39
N ASP A 528 14.69 8.82 27.33
CA ASP A 528 14.72 10.29 27.23
C ASP A 528 15.50 10.79 26.00
N VAL A 529 16.47 10.00 25.53
CA VAL A 529 17.22 10.29 24.28
C VAL A 529 16.29 10.13 23.07
N ILE A 530 15.53 9.04 23.01
CA ILE A 530 14.59 8.76 21.91
C ILE A 530 13.46 9.80 21.90
N LEU A 531 12.96 10.25 23.05
CA LEU A 531 11.99 11.35 23.10
C LEU A 531 12.57 12.65 22.52
N ARG A 532 13.83 13.00 22.86
CA ARG A 532 14.51 14.17 22.27
C ARG A 532 14.68 14.04 20.75
N VAL A 533 14.94 12.83 20.27
CA VAL A 533 14.97 12.52 18.82
C VAL A 533 13.60 12.80 18.18
N TRP A 534 12.50 12.28 18.74
CA TRP A 534 11.15 12.56 18.25
C TRP A 534 10.79 14.05 18.26
N GLN A 535 11.15 14.78 19.32
CA GLN A 535 10.94 16.23 19.42
C GLN A 535 11.70 16.99 18.33
N ARG A 536 12.94 16.57 18.01
CA ARG A 536 13.74 17.18 16.94
C ARG A 536 13.13 16.90 15.57
N ILE A 537 12.71 15.67 15.31
CA ILE A 537 12.04 15.29 14.06
C ILE A 537 10.76 16.11 13.87
N ALA A 538 9.98 16.30 14.94
CA ALA A 538 8.79 17.13 14.94
C ALA A 538 9.10 18.58 14.52
N GLN A 539 10.14 19.19 15.09
CA GLN A 539 10.56 20.54 14.71
C GLN A 539 11.01 20.63 13.25
N LEU A 540 11.69 19.62 12.72
CA LEU A 540 12.12 19.59 11.33
C LEU A 540 10.94 19.41 10.38
N LYS A 541 10.03 18.47 10.64
CA LYS A 541 8.81 18.25 9.84
C LYS A 541 7.92 19.50 9.84
N LEU A 542 7.86 20.23 10.95
CA LEU A 542 7.16 21.50 11.05
C LEU A 542 7.78 22.63 10.21
N LYS A 543 8.99 22.50 9.67
CA LYS A 543 9.56 23.49 8.73
C LYS A 543 9.08 23.29 7.30
N GLU A 544 8.65 22.09 6.93
CA GLU A 544 8.16 21.78 5.58
C GLU A 544 6.82 22.47 5.33
N SER A 545 6.63 23.01 4.12
CA SER A 545 5.31 23.49 3.68
C SER A 545 4.39 22.31 3.42
N ILE A 546 3.11 22.45 3.79
CA ILE A 546 2.10 21.48 3.36
C ILE A 546 1.82 21.68 1.85
N GLU A 547 1.75 20.61 1.09
CA GLU A 547 1.40 20.65 -0.34
C GLU A 547 -0.12 20.63 -0.57
N LYS A 548 -0.87 20.08 0.39
CA LYS A 548 -2.32 19.91 0.35
C LYS A 548 -2.91 20.05 1.76
N GLN A 549 -4.19 20.40 1.85
CA GLN A 549 -4.94 20.34 3.11
C GLN A 549 -5.35 18.89 3.38
N VAL A 550 -4.42 18.12 3.96
CA VAL A 550 -4.61 16.73 4.38
C VAL A 550 -3.96 16.55 5.75
N PHE A 551 -4.39 15.54 6.52
CA PHE A 551 -3.72 15.11 7.75
C PHE A 551 -2.79 13.92 7.45
N PRO A 552 -1.49 14.14 7.21
CA PRO A 552 -0.58 13.10 6.73
C PRO A 552 -0.31 12.03 7.80
N VAL A 553 0.00 10.82 7.36
CA VAL A 553 0.26 9.66 8.25
C VAL A 553 1.48 9.92 9.13
N GLU A 554 2.48 10.63 8.61
CA GLU A 554 3.72 10.96 9.31
C GLU A 554 3.44 11.84 10.53
N TYR A 555 2.49 12.78 10.43
CA TYR A 555 2.05 13.57 11.58
C TYR A 555 1.27 12.71 12.59
N GLN A 556 0.47 11.74 12.14
CA GLN A 556 -0.23 10.80 13.02
C GLN A 556 0.76 9.96 13.83
N GLU A 557 1.71 9.32 13.16
CA GLU A 557 2.74 8.48 13.78
C GLU A 557 3.60 9.28 14.77
N LEU A 558 3.98 10.49 14.40
CA LEU A 558 4.78 11.39 15.23
C LEU A 558 4.04 11.79 16.52
N LEU A 559 2.74 12.08 16.44
CA LEU A 559 1.94 12.46 17.61
C LEU A 559 1.84 11.34 18.66
N LEU A 560 1.90 10.06 18.27
CA LEU A 560 1.81 8.93 19.20
C LEU A 560 3.02 8.78 20.12
N HIS A 561 4.17 9.33 19.72
CA HIS A 561 5.44 9.16 20.43
C HIS A 561 5.91 10.42 21.18
N LEU A 562 5.24 11.55 20.96
CA LEU A 562 5.54 12.81 21.63
C LEU A 562 4.89 12.94 23.01
N ASP A 563 5.46 13.80 23.85
CA ASP A 563 4.85 14.25 25.09
C ASP A 563 3.72 15.28 24.82
N THR A 564 2.87 15.53 25.82
CA THR A 564 1.68 16.39 25.67
C THR A 564 1.99 17.82 25.22
N GLU A 565 3.09 18.42 25.68
CA GLU A 565 3.45 19.78 25.29
C GLU A 565 3.82 19.83 23.80
N SER A 566 4.65 18.88 23.37
CA SER A 566 5.05 18.74 21.97
C SER A 566 3.87 18.38 21.04
N GLN A 567 2.96 17.51 21.48
CA GLN A 567 1.73 17.16 20.74
C GLN A 567 0.88 18.41 20.46
N ASN A 568 0.61 19.21 21.50
CA ASN A 568 -0.16 20.44 21.38
C ASN A 568 0.52 21.44 20.44
N HIS A 569 1.85 21.56 20.51
CA HIS A 569 2.60 22.44 19.63
C HIS A 569 2.49 22.02 18.15
N VAL A 570 2.67 20.74 17.86
CA VAL A 570 2.58 20.19 16.49
C VAL A 570 1.18 20.41 15.92
N ILE A 571 0.14 20.06 16.67
CA ILE A 571 -1.26 20.24 16.23
C ILE A 571 -1.57 21.72 15.97
N ALA A 572 -1.16 22.63 16.86
CA ALA A 572 -1.38 24.06 16.68
C ALA A 572 -0.66 24.64 15.46
N GLN A 573 0.58 24.19 15.18
CA GLN A 573 1.31 24.63 13.99
C GLN A 573 0.73 24.04 12.71
N LEU A 574 0.35 22.75 12.73
CA LEU A 574 -0.30 22.10 11.60
C LEU A 574 -1.63 22.78 11.26
N TYR A 575 -2.47 23.07 12.27
CA TYR A 575 -3.69 23.84 12.10
C TYR A 575 -3.43 25.22 11.46
N LYS A 576 -2.43 25.97 11.96
CA LYS A 576 -2.06 27.28 11.38
C LYS A 576 -1.66 27.18 9.91
N LYS A 577 -0.98 26.10 9.50
CA LYS A 577 -0.65 25.87 8.09
C LYS A 577 -1.89 25.55 7.26
N ILE A 578 -2.78 24.69 7.77
CA ILE A 578 -4.01 24.29 7.08
C ILE A 578 -4.95 25.48 6.89
N VAL A 579 -5.15 26.31 7.91
CA VAL A 579 -6.07 27.47 7.84
C VAL A 579 -5.52 28.60 6.96
N ARG A 580 -4.20 28.72 6.83
CA ARG A 580 -3.50 29.74 6.00
C ARG A 580 -3.04 29.20 4.65
N PHE A 581 -3.51 28.02 4.25
CA PHE A 581 -3.14 27.42 2.97
C PHE A 581 -3.60 28.32 1.80
N ASN A 582 -2.71 28.54 0.83
CA ASN A 582 -2.94 29.50 -0.26
C ASN A 582 -4.10 29.09 -1.18
N ASP A 583 -4.19 27.80 -1.51
CA ASP A 583 -5.25 27.23 -2.35
C ASP A 583 -6.31 26.55 -1.47
N PHE A 584 -7.01 27.37 -0.68
CA PHE A 584 -7.92 26.88 0.35
C PHE A 584 -9.16 26.22 -0.25
N ASN A 585 -9.34 24.92 -0.01
CA ASN A 585 -10.51 24.13 -0.36
C ASN A 585 -11.36 23.85 0.89
N GLY A 586 -12.66 24.14 0.84
CA GLY A 586 -13.54 24.00 1.99
C GLY A 586 -13.79 22.55 2.40
N GLY A 587 -13.96 21.65 1.42
CA GLY A 587 -14.21 20.24 1.69
C GLY A 587 -12.99 19.54 2.29
N ASP A 588 -11.80 19.80 1.74
CA ASP A 588 -10.54 19.25 2.26
C ASP A 588 -10.19 19.81 3.63
N TYR A 589 -10.50 21.09 3.87
CA TYR A 589 -10.39 21.70 5.20
C TYR A 589 -11.26 20.96 6.23
N PHE A 590 -12.55 20.75 5.94
CA PHE A 590 -13.45 20.02 6.85
C PHE A 590 -12.92 18.60 7.14
N LYS A 591 -12.61 17.84 6.10
CA LYS A 591 -12.11 16.45 6.22
C LYS A 591 -10.82 16.38 7.04
N THR A 592 -9.91 17.33 6.84
CA THR A 592 -8.63 17.37 7.56
C THR A 592 -8.83 17.66 9.04
N LEU A 593 -9.66 18.66 9.39
CA LEU A 593 -9.91 18.97 10.79
C LEU A 593 -10.68 17.84 11.48
N ASP A 594 -11.66 17.22 10.81
CA ASP A 594 -12.36 16.03 11.32
C ASP A 594 -11.42 14.85 11.53
N ALA A 595 -10.48 14.61 10.62
CA ALA A 595 -9.46 13.58 10.80
C ALA A 595 -8.56 13.85 12.01
N ILE A 596 -8.10 15.09 12.20
CA ILE A 596 -7.29 15.49 13.36
C ILE A 596 -8.07 15.29 14.65
N ASP A 597 -9.31 15.78 14.70
CA ASP A 597 -10.12 15.76 15.91
C ASP A 597 -10.52 14.32 16.30
N ARG A 598 -10.89 13.47 15.31
CA ARG A 598 -11.11 12.03 15.53
C ARG A 598 -9.86 11.33 16.01
N PHE A 599 -8.70 11.65 15.45
CA PHE A 599 -7.44 11.04 15.86
C PHE A 599 -7.07 11.38 17.30
N ILE A 600 -7.28 12.64 17.72
CA ILE A 600 -7.10 13.09 19.11
C ILE A 600 -8.02 12.30 20.04
N ALA A 601 -9.30 12.17 19.69
CA ALA A 601 -10.29 11.44 20.49
C ALA A 601 -9.98 9.93 20.58
N GLN A 602 -9.68 9.28 19.46
CA GLN A 602 -9.37 7.84 19.39
C GLN A 602 -8.14 7.48 20.22
N ASN A 603 -7.10 8.32 20.18
CA ASN A 603 -5.85 8.09 20.90
C ASN A 603 -5.81 8.73 22.29
N LYS A 604 -6.92 9.35 22.74
CA LYS A 604 -7.06 10.02 24.04
C LYS A 604 -5.95 11.04 24.32
N LEU A 605 -5.56 11.80 23.30
CA LEU A 605 -4.55 12.85 23.44
C LEU A 605 -5.15 14.01 24.26
N ALA A 606 -4.37 14.60 25.16
CA ALA A 606 -4.82 15.68 26.05
C ALA A 606 -4.89 17.07 25.36
N CYS A 607 -5.00 17.11 24.03
CA CYS A 607 -5.00 18.35 23.24
C CYS A 607 -6.40 18.97 23.17
N ASP A 608 -6.53 20.24 23.56
CA ASP A 608 -7.77 21.01 23.36
C ASP A 608 -7.80 21.65 21.97
N PHE A 609 -8.11 20.83 20.96
CA PHE A 609 -8.17 21.28 19.56
C PHE A 609 -9.25 22.35 19.33
N THR A 610 -10.36 22.27 20.05
CA THR A 610 -11.50 23.20 19.88
C THR A 610 -11.10 24.65 20.14
N SER A 611 -10.24 24.87 21.14
CA SER A 611 -9.72 26.19 21.50
C SER A 611 -8.84 26.84 20.42
N LEU A 612 -8.29 26.04 19.49
CA LEU A 612 -7.40 26.50 18.43
C LEU A 612 -8.17 26.99 17.20
N ILE A 613 -9.44 26.60 17.04
CA ILE A 613 -10.23 26.90 15.84
C ILE A 613 -10.61 28.38 15.82
N GLU A 614 -10.11 29.09 14.82
CA GLU A 614 -10.45 30.49 14.53
C GLU A 614 -11.59 30.58 13.51
N ALA A 615 -12.51 31.54 13.70
CA ALA A 615 -13.58 31.82 12.75
C ALA A 615 -13.02 32.35 11.43
N LYS A 616 -13.47 31.77 10.30
CA LYS A 616 -12.97 32.11 8.97
C LYS A 616 -14.11 32.37 7.98
N THR A 617 -14.06 33.53 7.34
CA THR A 617 -14.98 33.87 6.24
C THR A 617 -14.38 33.47 4.89
N VAL A 618 -15.12 32.73 4.07
CA VAL A 618 -14.69 32.21 2.76
C VAL A 618 -15.67 32.59 1.64
N LYS A 619 -15.27 32.36 0.38
CA LYS A 619 -16.12 32.57 -0.80
C LYS A 619 -17.26 31.54 -0.86
N PRO A 620 -18.38 31.84 -1.55
CA PRO A 620 -19.54 30.94 -1.62
C PRO A 620 -19.22 29.52 -2.11
N ASN A 621 -18.46 29.36 -3.19
CA ASN A 621 -18.09 28.04 -3.72
C ASN A 621 -17.30 27.19 -2.70
N THR A 622 -16.28 27.78 -2.08
CA THR A 622 -15.51 27.15 -1.01
C THR A 622 -16.39 26.77 0.18
N PHE A 623 -17.39 27.59 0.51
CA PHE A 623 -18.32 27.30 1.59
C PHE A 623 -19.27 26.15 1.25
N ILE A 624 -19.72 26.05 -0.01
CA ILE A 624 -20.51 24.94 -0.51
C ILE A 624 -19.73 23.63 -0.37
N ASP A 625 -18.48 23.57 -0.84
CA ASP A 625 -17.62 22.38 -0.71
C ASP A 625 -17.47 21.94 0.76
N TYR A 626 -17.34 22.91 1.67
CA TYR A 626 -17.25 22.68 3.11
C TYR A 626 -18.55 22.07 3.68
N ILE A 627 -19.72 22.59 3.30
CA ILE A 627 -21.01 22.06 3.74
C ILE A 627 -21.24 20.67 3.16
N GLN A 628 -20.92 20.43 1.89
CA GLN A 628 -21.06 19.11 1.26
C GLN A 628 -20.23 18.06 2.00
N ALA A 629 -18.97 18.39 2.31
CA ALA A 629 -18.11 17.52 3.10
C ALA A 629 -18.68 17.27 4.51
N ALA A 630 -19.26 18.30 5.14
CA ALA A 630 -19.90 18.17 6.44
C ALA A 630 -21.16 17.27 6.40
N ASN A 631 -22.01 17.42 5.38
CA ASN A 631 -23.24 16.66 5.19
C ASN A 631 -22.99 15.18 4.88
N ALA A 632 -21.87 14.86 4.24
CA ALA A 632 -21.45 13.47 4.00
C ALA A 632 -21.02 12.73 5.28
N THR A 633 -20.84 13.45 6.39
CA THR A 633 -20.47 12.89 7.69
C THR A 633 -21.72 12.51 8.49
N ASP A 634 -21.67 11.42 9.27
CA ASP A 634 -22.82 10.90 10.04
C ASP A 634 -23.57 12.00 10.83
N ALA A 635 -24.91 11.95 10.79
CA ALA A 635 -25.80 12.90 11.44
C ALA A 635 -25.65 12.92 12.97
N ALA A 636 -25.14 11.85 13.57
CA ALA A 636 -24.75 11.79 14.98
C ALA A 636 -23.33 12.33 15.19
N TYR A 637 -23.08 13.59 14.81
CA TYR A 637 -21.79 14.23 15.03
C TYR A 637 -21.63 14.60 16.52
N ARG A 638 -20.95 13.71 17.27
CA ARG A 638 -20.65 13.82 18.72
C ARG A 638 -21.88 13.75 19.64
N ASP A 639 -21.65 13.71 20.96
CA ASP A 639 -22.65 13.62 22.04
C ASP A 639 -23.71 14.76 22.06
N ASN A 640 -23.70 15.66 21.08
CA ASN A 640 -24.59 16.80 20.99
C ASN A 640 -25.42 16.74 19.71
N ALA A 641 -26.45 15.88 19.72
CA ALA A 641 -27.38 15.62 18.60
C ALA A 641 -28.12 16.86 18.04
N THR A 642 -27.91 18.05 18.62
CA THR A 642 -28.55 19.31 18.24
C THR A 642 -27.68 20.21 17.36
N THR A 643 -26.36 19.99 17.28
CA THR A 643 -25.45 20.89 16.52
C THR A 643 -25.09 20.30 15.16
N LYS A 644 -25.51 20.95 14.06
CA LYS A 644 -25.16 20.55 12.68
C LYS A 644 -23.63 20.57 12.50
N ALA A 645 -23.06 19.53 11.89
CA ALA A 645 -21.61 19.31 11.77
C ALA A 645 -20.84 20.50 11.16
N TYR A 646 -21.40 21.17 10.16
CA TYR A 646 -20.75 22.31 9.50
C TYR A 646 -20.49 23.50 10.45
N LYS A 647 -21.23 23.64 11.57
CA LYS A 647 -21.02 24.75 12.52
C LYS A 647 -19.77 24.58 13.38
N TYR A 648 -19.22 23.38 13.46
CA TYR A 648 -18.19 23.04 14.42
C TYR A 648 -16.83 23.70 14.13
N TYR A 649 -16.39 23.73 12.87
CA TYR A 649 -15.11 24.36 12.49
C TYR A 649 -15.20 25.85 12.12
N GLN A 650 -16.29 26.52 12.51
CA GLN A 650 -16.47 27.99 12.44
C GLN A 650 -16.17 28.64 11.07
N VAL A 651 -16.43 27.93 9.97
CA VAL A 651 -16.37 28.49 8.62
C VAL A 651 -17.69 29.16 8.29
N ALA A 652 -17.65 30.36 7.71
CA ALA A 652 -18.83 31.10 7.27
C ALA A 652 -18.61 31.73 5.89
N THR A 653 -19.69 32.08 5.22
CA THR A 653 -19.67 32.98 4.06
C THR A 653 -20.69 34.11 4.23
N ASN A 654 -20.59 35.15 3.40
CA ASN A 654 -21.57 36.23 3.36
C ASN A 654 -22.90 35.71 2.77
N SER A 655 -24.02 35.93 3.47
CA SER A 655 -25.32 35.40 3.05
C SER A 655 -25.78 35.91 1.68
N GLU A 656 -25.65 37.21 1.42
CA GLU A 656 -26.09 37.83 0.16
C GLU A 656 -25.23 37.33 -1.01
N ALA A 657 -23.91 37.19 -0.80
CA ALA A 657 -23.01 36.63 -1.79
C ALA A 657 -23.30 35.15 -2.11
N LEU A 658 -23.70 34.36 -1.11
CA LEU A 658 -24.09 32.96 -1.29
C LEU A 658 -25.41 32.85 -2.07
N ASP A 659 -26.41 33.66 -1.70
CA ASP A 659 -27.70 33.71 -2.38
C ASP A 659 -27.54 34.09 -3.86
N ASN A 660 -26.81 35.17 -4.15
CA ASN A 660 -26.50 35.58 -5.52
C ASN A 660 -25.67 34.54 -6.28
N TYR A 661 -24.74 33.84 -5.62
CA TYR A 661 -23.95 32.80 -6.26
C TYR A 661 -24.82 31.62 -6.68
N LEU A 662 -25.67 31.12 -5.78
CA LEU A 662 -26.59 30.02 -6.08
C LEU A 662 -27.59 30.41 -7.18
N ALA A 663 -28.12 31.64 -7.15
CA ALA A 663 -29.02 32.15 -8.17
C ALA A 663 -28.37 32.17 -9.57
N ASN A 664 -27.08 32.52 -9.66
CA ASN A 664 -26.35 32.57 -10.93
C ASN A 664 -25.99 31.20 -11.52
N LEU A 665 -26.17 30.09 -10.78
CA LEU A 665 -25.96 28.74 -11.29
C LEU A 665 -27.15 28.21 -12.09
N LEU A 666 -28.32 28.83 -11.94
CA LEU A 666 -29.52 28.49 -12.69
C LEU A 666 -29.40 28.95 -14.15
N PRO A 667 -29.98 28.21 -15.11
CA PRO A 667 -30.69 26.94 -14.92
C PRO A 667 -29.76 25.72 -14.96
N ASP A 668 -28.67 25.75 -15.74
CA ASP A 668 -27.98 24.53 -16.18
C ASP A 668 -27.05 23.88 -15.14
N ASN A 669 -26.52 24.64 -14.18
CA ASN A 669 -25.49 24.16 -13.24
C ASN A 669 -26.00 24.07 -11.79
N PHE A 670 -27.32 24.09 -11.57
CA PHE A 670 -27.89 24.12 -10.24
C PHE A 670 -28.18 22.71 -9.70
N ASP A 671 -27.34 22.25 -8.76
CA ASP A 671 -27.50 20.97 -8.05
C ASP A 671 -27.09 21.11 -6.56
N HIS A 672 -27.72 22.06 -5.85
CA HIS A 672 -27.35 22.44 -4.49
C HIS A 672 -28.54 22.51 -3.51
N ALA A 673 -29.58 21.73 -3.77
CA ALA A 673 -30.77 21.67 -2.90
C ALA A 673 -30.44 21.19 -1.48
N ASP A 674 -29.43 20.33 -1.33
CA ASP A 674 -28.91 19.83 -0.06
C ASP A 674 -28.29 20.95 0.80
N ILE A 675 -27.59 21.90 0.17
CA ILE A 675 -27.01 23.07 0.82
C ILE A 675 -28.11 23.96 1.38
N VAL A 676 -29.12 24.25 0.56
CA VAL A 676 -30.27 25.05 0.98
C VAL A 676 -31.02 24.35 2.11
N LYS A 677 -31.27 23.05 2.00
CA LYS A 677 -31.88 22.23 3.08
C LYS A 677 -31.10 22.32 4.38
N THR A 678 -29.76 22.33 4.30
CA THR A 678 -28.88 22.42 5.48
C THR A 678 -28.96 23.80 6.14
N LEU A 679 -29.07 24.85 5.32
CA LEU A 679 -29.01 26.24 5.77
C LEU A 679 -30.37 26.88 6.06
N LYS A 680 -31.48 26.33 5.57
CA LYS A 680 -32.82 26.97 5.68
C LYS A 680 -33.23 27.33 7.12
N ASP A 681 -32.88 26.50 8.10
CA ASP A 681 -33.22 26.72 9.51
C ASP A 681 -32.25 27.69 10.21
N ASN A 682 -31.19 28.11 9.51
CA ASN A 682 -30.18 28.99 10.05
C ASN A 682 -30.51 30.44 9.73
N SER A 683 -30.93 31.21 10.74
CA SER A 683 -31.31 32.62 10.60
C SER A 683 -30.23 33.54 10.03
N THR A 684 -28.98 33.09 9.96
CA THR A 684 -27.87 33.83 9.30
C THR A 684 -27.97 33.83 7.78
N TYR A 685 -28.63 32.83 7.17
CA TYR A 685 -28.69 32.66 5.72
C TYR A 685 -30.13 32.79 5.22
N THR A 686 -30.33 33.65 4.23
CA THR A 686 -31.62 33.89 3.56
C THR A 686 -31.42 33.82 2.05
N PHE A 687 -32.43 33.32 1.32
CA PHE A 687 -32.33 33.06 -0.12
C PHE A 687 -33.41 33.75 -1.00
N PRO A 688 -33.69 35.06 -0.82
CA PRO A 688 -34.71 35.75 -1.63
C PRO A 688 -34.35 35.85 -3.11
N THR A 689 -33.08 36.09 -3.46
CA THR A 689 -32.66 36.22 -4.87
C THR A 689 -32.75 34.87 -5.58
N LEU A 690 -32.30 33.79 -4.93
CA LEU A 690 -32.43 32.44 -5.47
C LEU A 690 -33.89 32.04 -5.67
N LEU A 691 -34.78 32.31 -4.70
CA LEU A 691 -36.21 32.03 -4.84
C LEU A 691 -36.82 32.76 -6.05
N GLN A 692 -36.48 34.03 -6.24
CA GLN A 692 -36.94 34.80 -7.41
C GLN A 692 -36.38 34.25 -8.72
N ALA A 693 -35.10 33.88 -8.76
CA ALA A 693 -34.48 33.28 -9.94
C ALA A 693 -35.11 31.92 -10.31
N ILE A 694 -35.41 31.08 -9.31
CA ILE A 694 -36.13 29.81 -9.49
C ILE A 694 -37.53 30.06 -10.04
N THR A 695 -38.27 31.01 -9.47
CA THR A 695 -39.63 31.34 -9.92
C THR A 695 -39.63 31.79 -11.38
N ASN A 696 -38.74 32.71 -11.76
CA ASN A 696 -38.58 33.16 -13.15
C ASN A 696 -38.18 32.01 -14.08
N CYS A 697 -37.29 31.12 -13.64
CA CYS A 697 -36.85 29.96 -14.42
C CYS A 697 -38.00 28.98 -14.72
N ILE A 698 -38.89 28.75 -13.75
CA ILE A 698 -40.08 27.92 -13.94
C ILE A 698 -41.11 28.63 -14.84
N ASP A 699 -41.39 29.91 -14.60
CA ASP A 699 -42.32 30.72 -15.42
C ASP A 699 -41.92 30.75 -16.90
N GLU A 700 -40.62 30.91 -17.18
CA GLU A 700 -40.07 30.93 -18.54
C GLU A 700 -39.92 29.53 -19.16
N GLN A 701 -40.30 28.45 -18.45
CA GLN A 701 -40.14 27.05 -18.87
C GLN A 701 -38.67 26.68 -19.18
N ASN A 702 -37.71 27.27 -18.45
CA ASN A 702 -36.27 27.05 -18.61
C ASN A 702 -35.76 25.92 -17.69
N VAL A 703 -36.49 24.81 -17.61
CA VAL A 703 -36.23 23.67 -16.71
C VAL A 703 -36.04 22.39 -17.51
N ASN A 704 -34.94 21.66 -17.36
CA ASN A 704 -34.68 20.44 -18.12
C ASN A 704 -34.64 19.20 -17.21
N LYS A 705 -34.52 18.01 -17.80
CA LYS A 705 -34.44 16.75 -17.06
C LYS A 705 -33.29 16.67 -16.05
N ASP A 706 -32.24 17.49 -16.22
CA ASP A 706 -31.03 17.44 -15.40
C ASP A 706 -31.13 18.34 -14.15
N ASN A 707 -31.91 19.41 -14.20
CA ASN A 707 -32.00 20.38 -13.10
C ASN A 707 -33.37 20.37 -12.37
N ILE A 708 -34.42 19.77 -12.95
CA ILE A 708 -35.78 19.84 -12.41
C ILE A 708 -35.89 19.39 -10.95
N GLY A 709 -35.23 18.30 -10.59
CA GLY A 709 -35.25 17.77 -9.22
C GLY A 709 -34.67 18.75 -8.20
N ALA A 710 -33.50 19.32 -8.48
CA ALA A 710 -32.86 20.29 -7.61
C ALA A 710 -33.66 21.60 -7.52
N ILE A 711 -34.19 22.09 -8.66
CA ILE A 711 -34.99 23.31 -8.74
C ILE A 711 -36.26 23.19 -7.90
N PHE A 712 -37.10 22.18 -8.14
CA PHE A 712 -38.37 22.05 -7.42
C PHE A 712 -38.17 21.66 -5.94
N THR A 713 -37.16 20.85 -5.62
CA THR A 713 -36.81 20.60 -4.22
C THR A 713 -36.43 21.89 -3.51
N THR A 714 -35.63 22.75 -4.15
CA THR A 714 -35.24 24.04 -3.58
C THR A 714 -36.42 24.99 -3.50
N TYR A 715 -37.28 25.03 -4.51
CA TYR A 715 -38.47 25.87 -4.52
C TYR A 715 -39.39 25.54 -3.33
N ARG A 716 -39.67 24.24 -3.11
CA ARG A 716 -40.46 23.77 -1.97
C ARG A 716 -39.83 24.07 -0.61
N LEU A 717 -38.51 24.14 -0.53
CA LEU A 717 -37.79 24.46 0.70
C LEU A 717 -37.80 25.96 1.02
N LEU A 718 -37.89 26.82 0.01
CA LEU A 718 -37.80 28.28 0.14
C LEU A 718 -39.16 29.00 0.09
N ALA A 719 -40.14 28.44 -0.63
CA ALA A 719 -41.48 28.99 -0.73
C ALA A 719 -42.14 29.02 0.66
N SER A 720 -42.96 30.05 0.90
CA SER A 720 -43.71 30.16 2.15
C SER A 720 -44.77 29.06 2.23
N ASP A 721 -45.05 28.56 3.43
CA ASP A 721 -46.17 27.63 3.64
C ASP A 721 -47.53 28.25 3.25
N GLU A 722 -47.65 29.59 3.27
CA GLU A 722 -48.86 30.29 2.80
C GLU A 722 -49.06 30.14 1.28
N GLU A 723 -47.97 29.99 0.53
CA GLU A 723 -47.90 29.83 -0.93
C GLU A 723 -48.04 28.36 -1.37
N ARG A 724 -48.67 27.50 -0.55
CA ARG A 724 -49.08 26.15 -0.96
C ARG A 724 -50.56 26.15 -1.37
N PRO A 725 -50.95 25.71 -2.58
CA PRO A 725 -50.10 25.26 -3.68
C PRO A 725 -49.23 26.35 -4.28
N LEU A 726 -48.07 25.97 -4.82
CA LEU A 726 -47.07 26.86 -5.39
C LEU A 726 -47.69 27.71 -6.51
N PRO A 727 -47.47 29.04 -6.50
CA PRO A 727 -48.14 29.95 -7.42
C PRO A 727 -47.65 29.82 -8.87
N VAL A 728 -46.42 29.33 -9.06
CA VAL A 728 -45.77 29.16 -10.37
C VAL A 728 -45.46 27.68 -10.58
N THR A 729 -45.95 27.11 -11.69
CA THR A 729 -45.72 25.72 -12.07
C THR A 729 -45.46 25.60 -13.57
N LEU A 730 -44.98 24.45 -14.02
CA LEU A 730 -44.75 24.17 -15.44
C LEU A 730 -46.08 24.00 -16.19
N ASP A 731 -46.06 24.31 -17.49
CA ASP A 731 -47.21 24.08 -18.37
C ASP A 731 -47.42 22.58 -18.63
N SER A 732 -48.68 22.16 -18.84
CA SER A 732 -49.04 20.74 -19.01
C SER A 732 -48.29 20.03 -20.16
N THR A 733 -47.99 20.75 -21.25
CA THR A 733 -47.20 20.21 -22.37
C THR A 733 -45.76 19.95 -21.97
N TYR A 734 -45.18 20.81 -21.14
CA TYR A 734 -43.80 20.71 -20.70
C TYR A 734 -43.62 19.63 -19.63
N ILE A 735 -44.59 19.53 -18.71
CA ILE A 735 -44.68 18.44 -17.73
C ILE A 735 -44.66 17.08 -18.42
N ASN A 736 -45.48 16.88 -19.45
CA ASN A 736 -45.55 15.61 -20.17
C ASN A 736 -44.26 15.27 -20.92
N GLN A 737 -43.59 16.27 -21.49
CA GLN A 737 -42.30 16.08 -22.16
C GLN A 737 -41.24 15.61 -21.15
N LEU A 738 -41.03 16.36 -20.06
CA LEU A 738 -40.02 16.04 -19.05
C LEU A 738 -40.31 14.72 -18.33
N HIS A 739 -41.59 14.40 -18.11
CA HIS A 739 -41.98 13.13 -17.50
C HIS A 739 -41.55 11.96 -18.38
N SER A 740 -41.84 12.03 -19.69
CA SER A 740 -41.44 11.01 -20.66
C SER A 740 -39.92 10.85 -20.77
N GLU A 741 -39.18 11.96 -20.68
CA GLU A 741 -37.71 11.93 -20.66
C GLU A 741 -37.19 11.21 -19.41
N LEU A 742 -37.71 11.53 -18.22
CA LEU A 742 -37.26 10.96 -16.95
C LEU A 742 -37.66 9.49 -16.73
N GLU A 743 -38.77 9.02 -17.31
CA GLU A 743 -39.19 7.61 -17.24
C GLU A 743 -38.12 6.64 -17.78
N THR A 744 -37.31 7.09 -18.74
CA THR A 744 -36.32 6.24 -19.44
C THR A 744 -34.87 6.49 -19.03
N ASP A 745 -34.65 7.41 -18.10
CA ASP A 745 -33.35 8.04 -17.86
C ASP A 745 -32.46 7.31 -16.83
N GLY A 746 -33.03 6.33 -16.11
CA GLY A 746 -32.28 5.44 -15.21
C GLY A 746 -31.64 6.09 -13.98
N ARG A 747 -31.86 7.39 -13.75
CA ARG A 747 -31.41 8.13 -12.56
C ARG A 747 -32.18 7.75 -11.29
N ASN A 748 -31.62 8.14 -10.14
CA ASN A 748 -32.30 8.01 -8.86
C ASN A 748 -33.63 8.78 -8.87
N ILE A 749 -34.74 8.05 -8.82
CA ILE A 749 -36.11 8.54 -8.93
C ILE A 749 -36.42 9.62 -7.87
N LYS A 750 -35.80 9.54 -6.69
CA LYS A 750 -36.06 10.47 -5.58
C LYS A 750 -35.46 11.86 -5.79
N GLU A 751 -34.35 11.94 -6.51
CA GLU A 751 -33.57 13.17 -6.70
C GLU A 751 -33.78 13.77 -8.09
N SER A 752 -34.36 13.01 -9.02
CA SER A 752 -34.56 13.43 -10.42
C SER A 752 -35.70 14.41 -10.64
N GLY A 753 -36.58 14.63 -9.65
CA GLY A 753 -37.81 15.42 -9.82
C GLY A 753 -38.96 14.65 -10.48
N TYR A 754 -38.82 13.33 -10.67
CA TYR A 754 -39.87 12.49 -11.25
C TYR A 754 -41.20 12.56 -10.46
N TYR A 755 -41.14 12.42 -9.13
CA TYR A 755 -42.35 12.46 -8.29
C TYR A 755 -43.06 13.82 -8.34
N ASP A 756 -42.31 14.91 -8.57
CA ASP A 756 -42.87 16.25 -8.74
C ASP A 756 -43.70 16.33 -10.02
N LEU A 757 -43.18 15.79 -11.13
CA LEU A 757 -43.91 15.74 -12.38
C LEU A 757 -45.16 14.84 -12.29
N VAL A 758 -45.07 13.69 -11.61
CA VAL A 758 -46.23 12.82 -11.36
C VAL A 758 -47.28 13.57 -10.54
N ALA A 759 -46.88 14.24 -9.46
CA ALA A 759 -47.80 15.03 -8.63
C ALA A 759 -48.45 16.18 -9.43
N MET A 760 -47.68 16.89 -10.26
CA MET A 760 -48.23 17.91 -11.17
C MET A 760 -49.20 17.32 -12.19
N GLN A 761 -48.92 16.14 -12.78
CA GLN A 761 -49.85 15.49 -13.71
C GLN A 761 -51.16 15.10 -13.04
N LEU A 762 -51.09 14.53 -11.83
CA LEU A 762 -52.26 14.19 -11.04
C LEU A 762 -53.07 15.44 -10.66
N ALA A 763 -52.40 16.54 -10.31
CA ALA A 763 -53.03 17.84 -10.03
C ALA A 763 -53.82 18.38 -11.23
N HIS A 764 -53.35 18.14 -12.46
CA HIS A 764 -54.05 18.52 -13.70
C HIS A 764 -55.10 17.50 -14.17
N GLY A 765 -55.33 16.42 -13.42
CA GLY A 765 -56.27 15.37 -13.82
C GLY A 765 -55.79 14.53 -15.01
N HIS A 766 -54.48 14.40 -15.20
CA HIS A 766 -53.89 13.52 -16.20
C HIS A 766 -53.66 12.10 -15.64
N SER A 767 -53.97 11.09 -16.44
CA SER A 767 -53.72 9.69 -16.07
C SER A 767 -52.24 9.37 -16.24
N VAL A 768 -51.59 8.96 -15.15
CA VAL A 768 -50.18 8.55 -15.11
C VAL A 768 -50.03 7.29 -14.26
N SER A 769 -48.98 6.49 -14.52
CA SER A 769 -48.60 5.31 -13.74
C SER A 769 -47.17 5.50 -13.21
N LEU A 770 -46.89 4.96 -12.03
CA LEU A 770 -45.53 4.95 -11.49
C LEU A 770 -44.65 3.96 -12.25
N ILE A 771 -43.39 4.33 -12.49
CA ILE A 771 -42.35 3.42 -12.98
C ILE A 771 -42.05 2.31 -11.96
N GLU A 772 -41.47 1.21 -12.45
CA GLU A 772 -41.09 0.07 -11.61
C GLU A 772 -40.11 0.50 -10.51
N GLY A 773 -40.45 0.24 -9.24
CA GLY A 773 -39.69 0.69 -8.07
C GLY A 773 -40.07 2.09 -7.54
N GLY A 774 -41.03 2.78 -8.17
CA GLY A 774 -41.63 4.01 -7.64
C GLY A 774 -42.49 3.75 -6.39
N ASP A 775 -42.48 4.69 -5.45
CA ASP A 775 -43.24 4.62 -4.19
C ASP A 775 -44.23 5.78 -4.08
N ILE A 776 -45.50 5.43 -3.90
CA ILE A 776 -46.63 6.36 -3.83
C ILE A 776 -46.51 7.35 -2.66
N LYS A 777 -45.79 6.97 -1.61
CA LYS A 777 -45.52 7.83 -0.46
C LYS A 777 -44.92 9.18 -0.89
N TYR A 778 -43.96 9.16 -1.80
CA TYR A 778 -43.28 10.38 -2.24
C TYR A 778 -44.21 11.29 -3.04
N VAL A 779 -45.09 10.72 -3.87
CA VAL A 779 -46.12 11.50 -4.58
C VAL A 779 -47.08 12.13 -3.58
N ALA A 780 -47.57 11.35 -2.61
CA ALA A 780 -48.50 11.81 -1.58
C ALA A 780 -47.93 12.97 -0.72
N GLU A 781 -46.65 12.91 -0.36
CA GLU A 781 -45.97 13.99 0.39
C GLU A 781 -45.80 15.29 -0.43
N LEU A 782 -45.94 15.23 -1.76
CA LEU A 782 -45.74 16.36 -2.67
C LEU A 782 -47.03 16.99 -3.18
N MET A 783 -48.17 16.30 -3.11
CA MET A 783 -49.44 16.78 -3.71
C MET A 783 -49.84 18.18 -3.24
N ASP A 784 -49.68 18.49 -1.95
CA ASP A 784 -50.07 19.79 -1.35
C ASP A 784 -49.30 20.99 -1.93
N TYR A 785 -48.16 20.75 -2.60
CA TYR A 785 -47.40 21.80 -3.27
C TYR A 785 -47.96 22.16 -4.64
N TYR A 786 -48.80 21.32 -5.24
CA TYR A 786 -49.26 21.49 -6.61
C TYR A 786 -50.76 21.69 -6.75
N VAL A 787 -51.56 21.31 -5.74
CA VAL A 787 -53.02 21.47 -5.75
C VAL A 787 -53.61 21.39 -4.34
N ASP A 788 -54.76 22.03 -4.13
CA ASP A 788 -55.49 21.98 -2.86
C ASP A 788 -55.99 20.55 -2.59
N HIS A 789 -55.81 20.07 -1.36
CA HIS A 789 -56.20 18.71 -0.97
C HIS A 789 -57.72 18.51 -1.05
N GLY A 790 -58.49 19.55 -0.70
CA GLY A 790 -59.94 19.55 -0.87
C GLY A 790 -60.35 19.44 -2.33
N ASP A 791 -59.77 20.25 -3.21
CA ASP A 791 -60.05 20.21 -4.65
C ASP A 791 -59.72 18.83 -5.24
N LEU A 792 -58.61 18.21 -4.86
CA LEU A 792 -58.26 16.85 -5.30
C LEU A 792 -59.29 15.81 -4.87
N LEU A 793 -59.73 15.84 -3.61
CA LEU A 793 -60.74 14.91 -3.11
C LEU A 793 -62.04 15.04 -3.92
N VAL A 794 -62.51 16.26 -4.17
CA VAL A 794 -63.72 16.50 -4.99
C VAL A 794 -63.50 16.03 -6.43
N ASN A 795 -62.40 16.42 -7.05
CA ASN A 795 -62.10 16.10 -8.45
C ASN A 795 -61.89 14.60 -8.69
N SER A 796 -61.42 13.85 -7.68
CA SER A 796 -61.22 12.39 -7.76
C SER A 796 -62.50 11.65 -8.15
N VAL A 797 -63.66 12.15 -7.72
CA VAL A 797 -64.98 11.57 -8.01
C VAL A 797 -65.24 11.55 -9.52
N GLY A 798 -64.82 12.59 -10.23
CA GLY A 798 -65.05 12.80 -11.67
C GLY A 798 -63.95 12.25 -12.58
N TRP A 799 -62.67 12.31 -12.17
CA TRP A 799 -61.53 11.99 -13.06
C TRP A 799 -61.25 10.50 -13.25
N ASN A 800 -61.63 9.64 -12.30
CA ASN A 800 -61.43 8.18 -12.37
C ASN A 800 -59.98 7.75 -12.70
N ILE A 801 -59.00 8.38 -12.05
CA ILE A 801 -57.56 8.07 -12.22
C ILE A 801 -57.14 7.10 -11.09
N PRO A 802 -56.73 5.86 -11.38
CA PRO A 802 -56.38 4.88 -10.36
C PRO A 802 -55.27 5.34 -9.40
N LEU A 803 -54.17 5.88 -9.95
CA LEU A 803 -53.04 6.34 -9.13
C LEU A 803 -53.43 7.52 -8.21
N LEU A 804 -54.33 8.41 -8.66
CA LEU A 804 -54.85 9.49 -7.82
C LEU A 804 -55.63 8.92 -6.63
N ASN A 805 -56.49 7.93 -6.88
CA ASN A 805 -57.27 7.29 -5.82
C ASN A 805 -56.36 6.61 -4.79
N GLU A 806 -55.35 5.87 -5.24
CA GLU A 806 -54.34 5.25 -4.35
C GLU A 806 -53.55 6.31 -3.56
N THR A 807 -53.19 7.43 -4.21
CA THR A 807 -52.44 8.52 -3.57
C THR A 807 -53.28 9.18 -2.48
N LEU A 808 -54.55 9.50 -2.79
CA LEU A 808 -55.49 10.06 -1.82
C LEU A 808 -55.81 9.07 -0.70
N GLN A 809 -55.93 7.77 -1.00
CA GLN A 809 -56.09 6.73 0.01
C GLN A 809 -54.88 6.72 0.97
N TYR A 810 -53.66 6.83 0.44
CA TYR A 810 -52.45 6.93 1.24
C TYR A 810 -52.45 8.20 2.09
N MET A 811 -52.76 9.37 1.51
CA MET A 811 -52.81 10.65 2.21
C MET A 811 -53.79 10.62 3.38
N VAL A 812 -55.01 10.12 3.16
CA VAL A 812 -56.05 10.01 4.20
C VAL A 812 -55.61 9.04 5.31
N ASN A 813 -55.05 7.88 4.97
CA ASN A 813 -54.57 6.90 5.96
C ASN A 813 -53.41 7.43 6.83
N HIS A 814 -52.61 8.37 6.30
CA HIS A 814 -51.44 8.93 6.98
C HIS A 814 -51.65 10.37 7.47
N LYS A 815 -52.88 10.89 7.41
CA LYS A 815 -53.24 12.25 7.84
C LYS A 815 -52.44 13.35 7.13
N LEU A 816 -52.24 13.19 5.83
CA LEU A 816 -51.58 14.18 4.96
C LEU A 816 -52.62 15.07 4.28
N GLY A 817 -52.23 16.32 4.00
CA GLY A 817 -53.09 17.34 3.41
C GLY A 817 -52.89 18.68 4.09
N TYR A 818 -52.87 19.76 3.30
CA TYR A 818 -52.60 21.10 3.81
C TYR A 818 -53.85 21.98 3.86
N LYS A 819 -54.49 22.23 2.72
CA LYS A 819 -55.69 23.08 2.60
C LYS A 819 -56.89 22.25 2.15
N LEU A 820 -58.03 22.48 2.80
CA LEU A 820 -59.30 21.80 2.54
C LEU A 820 -60.46 22.63 3.13
N LEU A 821 -61.58 22.69 2.40
CA LEU A 821 -62.83 23.29 2.88
C LEU A 821 -63.88 22.22 3.17
N LEU A 822 -64.24 22.05 4.44
CA LEU A 822 -65.20 21.03 4.87
C LEU A 822 -66.59 21.19 4.22
N SER A 823 -66.99 22.42 3.87
CA SER A 823 -68.26 22.70 3.18
C SER A 823 -68.37 22.05 1.82
N ASP A 824 -67.23 21.76 1.17
CA ASP A 824 -67.19 21.27 -0.20
C ASP A 824 -67.05 19.73 -0.21
N ILE A 825 -66.44 19.19 0.85
CA ILE A 825 -66.19 17.75 1.02
C ILE A 825 -67.38 17.02 1.65
N LEU A 826 -67.92 17.53 2.76
CA LEU A 826 -68.98 16.84 3.51
C LEU A 826 -70.24 16.51 2.68
N PRO A 827 -70.71 17.36 1.74
CA PRO A 827 -71.85 17.03 0.89
C PRO A 827 -71.62 15.82 -0.01
N GLN A 828 -70.36 15.53 -0.36
CA GLN A 828 -69.93 14.44 -1.25
C GLN A 828 -69.18 13.34 -0.49
N PHE A 829 -69.33 13.27 0.83
CA PHE A 829 -68.56 12.37 1.69
C PHE A 829 -68.57 10.92 1.21
N GLU A 830 -69.76 10.38 0.91
CA GLU A 830 -69.92 9.00 0.46
C GLU A 830 -69.26 8.76 -0.90
N ASP A 831 -69.41 9.68 -1.86
CA ASP A 831 -68.85 9.55 -3.20
C ASP A 831 -67.31 9.56 -3.17
N ILE A 832 -66.73 10.49 -2.40
CA ILE A 832 -65.27 10.60 -2.23
C ILE A 832 -64.72 9.37 -1.51
N LYS A 833 -65.31 9.00 -0.37
CA LYS A 833 -64.91 7.82 0.42
C LYS A 833 -64.88 6.55 -0.44
N ASN A 834 -65.96 6.31 -1.18
CA ASN A 834 -66.08 5.12 -2.03
C ASN A 834 -65.11 5.17 -3.22
N ARG A 835 -64.81 6.36 -3.75
CA ARG A 835 -63.85 6.54 -4.85
C ARG A 835 -62.42 6.21 -4.45
N ILE A 836 -61.98 6.70 -3.29
CA ILE A 836 -60.61 6.49 -2.78
C ILE A 836 -60.47 5.17 -2.01
N GLY A 837 -61.58 4.54 -1.60
CA GLY A 837 -61.57 3.23 -0.96
C GLY A 837 -61.10 3.24 0.51
N VAL A 838 -61.57 4.21 1.30
CA VAL A 838 -61.29 4.29 2.76
C VAL A 838 -62.54 3.98 3.59
N THR A 839 -62.37 3.67 4.88
CA THR A 839 -63.49 3.43 5.80
C THR A 839 -64.09 4.73 6.32
N ASP A 840 -65.35 4.67 6.79
CA ASP A 840 -66.05 5.82 7.35
C ASP A 840 -65.25 6.44 8.51
N GLU A 841 -64.70 5.60 9.39
CA GLU A 841 -63.91 6.01 10.55
C GLU A 841 -62.65 6.77 10.14
N VAL A 842 -61.87 6.22 9.22
CA VAL A 842 -60.60 6.81 8.81
C VAL A 842 -60.83 8.14 8.10
N PHE A 843 -61.84 8.22 7.23
CA PHE A 843 -62.08 9.46 6.49
C PHE A 843 -62.61 10.59 7.38
N ILE A 844 -63.56 10.30 8.29
CA ILE A 844 -64.07 11.34 9.18
C ILE A 844 -63.03 11.78 10.23
N GLU A 845 -62.12 10.89 10.63
CA GLU A 845 -60.97 11.23 11.47
C GLU A 845 -59.98 12.13 10.73
N HIS A 846 -59.71 11.86 9.46
CA HIS A 846 -58.89 12.73 8.62
C HIS A 846 -59.48 14.13 8.48
N LEU A 847 -60.78 14.23 8.16
CA LEU A 847 -61.46 15.53 8.04
C LEU A 847 -61.50 16.31 9.36
N ALA A 848 -61.43 15.64 10.51
CA ALA A 848 -61.41 16.29 11.82
C ALA A 848 -60.12 17.06 12.12
N GLU A 849 -59.06 16.93 11.30
CA GLU A 849 -57.84 17.73 11.38
C GLU A 849 -58.12 19.21 11.01
N TRP A 850 -59.09 19.49 10.13
CA TRP A 850 -59.51 20.86 9.77
C TRP A 850 -60.59 21.40 10.73
N ASN A 851 -60.25 21.47 12.02
CA ASN A 851 -61.16 21.89 13.08
C ASN A 851 -61.08 23.39 13.45
N THR A 852 -60.33 24.19 12.69
CA THR A 852 -60.24 25.63 12.88
C THR A 852 -61.47 26.34 12.30
N ASP A 853 -62.01 27.31 13.04
CA ASP A 853 -63.16 28.13 12.61
C ASP A 853 -64.40 27.33 12.14
N LEU A 854 -64.69 26.17 12.73
CA LEU A 854 -65.85 25.34 12.34
C LEU A 854 -67.18 26.13 12.32
N ASP A 855 -67.38 27.04 13.28
CA ASP A 855 -68.57 27.91 13.36
C ASP A 855 -68.73 28.84 12.14
N LYS A 856 -67.67 29.09 11.36
CA LYS A 856 -67.70 29.90 10.14
C LYS A 856 -68.24 29.11 8.94
N TYR A 857 -67.91 27.83 8.85
CA TYR A 857 -68.20 26.98 7.69
C TYR A 857 -69.42 26.08 7.89
N ILE A 858 -69.67 25.64 9.13
CA ILE A 858 -70.79 24.77 9.50
C ILE A 858 -71.68 25.55 10.46
N THR A 859 -72.79 26.07 9.92
CA THR A 859 -73.74 26.90 10.66
C THR A 859 -75.12 26.24 10.67
N LYS A 860 -75.98 26.69 11.59
CA LYS A 860 -77.38 26.24 11.63
C LYS A 860 -78.15 26.49 10.33
N ASN A 861 -77.73 27.49 9.53
CA ASN A 861 -78.42 27.89 8.31
C ASN A 861 -78.06 27.01 7.10
N ASN A 862 -76.82 26.51 7.03
CA ASN A 862 -76.32 25.70 5.91
C ASN A 862 -76.12 24.22 6.26
N ILE A 863 -76.47 23.77 7.48
CA ILE A 863 -76.25 22.38 7.90
C ILE A 863 -76.88 21.33 6.97
N LYS A 864 -77.98 21.67 6.30
CA LYS A 864 -78.61 20.78 5.30
C LYS A 864 -77.87 20.75 3.97
N ASP A 865 -77.15 21.81 3.64
CA ASP A 865 -76.32 21.87 2.45
C ASP A 865 -75.01 21.14 2.70
N VAL A 866 -74.45 21.28 3.91
CA VAL A 866 -73.23 20.60 4.37
C VAL A 866 -73.47 19.10 4.58
N ILE A 867 -74.60 18.71 5.17
CA ILE A 867 -75.04 17.32 5.37
C ILE A 867 -76.39 17.12 4.69
N PRO A 868 -76.43 16.84 3.37
CA PRO A 868 -77.67 16.63 2.62
C PRO A 868 -78.41 15.35 3.03
N ASP A 869 -77.68 14.27 3.31
CA ASP A 869 -78.26 13.01 3.80
C ASP A 869 -78.22 12.95 5.33
N ALA A 870 -79.40 13.03 5.95
CA ALA A 870 -79.55 12.92 7.40
C ALA A 870 -79.15 11.54 7.97
N SER A 871 -78.98 10.52 7.14
CA SER A 871 -78.45 9.21 7.57
C SER A 871 -77.00 9.32 8.05
N PHE A 872 -76.26 10.34 7.59
CA PHE A 872 -74.89 10.64 8.02
C PHE A 872 -74.78 10.87 9.54
N TYR A 873 -75.85 11.32 10.21
CA TYR A 873 -75.85 11.47 11.67
C TYR A 873 -75.70 10.13 12.41
N ASP A 874 -75.95 8.98 11.76
CA ASP A 874 -75.62 7.68 12.34
C ASP A 874 -74.12 7.50 12.54
N LEU A 875 -73.31 8.02 11.60
CA LEU A 875 -71.86 8.00 11.67
C LEU A 875 -71.36 8.98 12.73
N THR A 876 -71.79 10.24 12.64
CA THR A 876 -71.33 11.32 13.55
C THR A 876 -71.73 11.09 15.00
N THR A 877 -72.73 10.25 15.28
CA THR A 877 -73.11 9.92 16.66
C THR A 877 -72.37 8.71 17.21
N LYS A 878 -71.83 7.83 16.36
CA LYS A 878 -71.00 6.69 16.78
C LYS A 878 -69.55 7.11 17.03
N ILE A 879 -69.01 7.96 16.17
CA ILE A 879 -67.64 8.47 16.26
C ILE A 879 -67.67 9.79 17.02
N SER A 880 -66.77 9.97 17.99
CA SER A 880 -66.67 11.20 18.77
C SER A 880 -65.33 11.87 18.49
N ASN A 881 -65.37 12.99 17.80
CA ASN A 881 -64.24 13.89 17.58
C ASN A 881 -64.76 15.33 17.47
N VAL A 882 -63.85 16.31 17.39
CA VAL A 882 -64.20 17.74 17.41
C VAL A 882 -65.19 18.09 16.29
N LEU A 883 -64.98 17.57 15.08
CA LEU A 883 -65.84 17.82 13.92
C LEU A 883 -67.24 17.21 14.09
N THR A 884 -67.32 15.92 14.42
CA THR A 884 -68.60 15.20 14.60
C THR A 884 -69.41 15.75 15.77
N ASP A 885 -68.78 16.09 16.89
CA ASP A 885 -69.44 16.72 18.03
C ASP A 885 -69.97 18.12 17.66
N HIS A 886 -69.21 18.88 16.87
CA HIS A 886 -69.65 20.17 16.35
C HIS A 886 -70.83 20.04 15.37
N ILE A 887 -70.75 19.14 14.38
CA ILE A 887 -71.84 18.85 13.43
C ILE A 887 -73.12 18.47 14.19
N ASN A 888 -73.02 17.57 15.17
CA ASN A 888 -74.16 17.14 15.98
C ASN A 888 -74.77 18.31 16.79
N LYS A 889 -73.93 19.17 17.35
CA LYS A 889 -74.35 20.36 18.09
C LYS A 889 -75.10 21.34 17.18
N ILE A 890 -74.53 21.70 16.03
CA ILE A 890 -75.15 22.63 15.08
C ILE A 890 -76.45 22.06 14.49
N ALA A 891 -76.47 20.77 14.16
CA ALA A 891 -77.68 20.09 13.72
C ALA A 891 -78.78 20.14 14.78
N PHE A 892 -78.42 20.03 16.06
CA PHE A 892 -79.36 20.15 17.17
C PHE A 892 -79.89 21.57 17.36
N GLU A 893 -79.04 22.58 17.24
CA GLU A 893 -79.43 23.99 17.28
C GLU A 893 -80.40 24.32 16.14
N ALA A 894 -80.07 23.92 14.91
CA ALA A 894 -80.93 24.07 13.74
C ALA A 894 -82.26 23.33 13.90
N LEU A 895 -82.24 22.11 14.45
CA LEU A 895 -83.45 21.34 14.75
C LEU A 895 -84.34 22.06 15.78
N SER A 896 -83.75 22.71 16.78
CA SER A 896 -84.48 23.39 17.86
C SER A 896 -85.23 24.63 17.35
N GLU A 897 -84.79 25.23 16.24
CA GLU A 897 -85.46 26.37 15.59
C GLU A 897 -86.63 25.97 14.69
N ILE A 898 -86.77 24.68 14.35
CA ILE A 898 -87.89 24.20 13.55
C ILE A 898 -89.18 24.30 14.36
N SER A 899 -90.18 24.97 13.78
CA SER A 899 -91.46 25.16 14.44
C SER A 899 -92.20 23.82 14.65
N VAL A 900 -92.89 23.72 15.78
CA VAL A 900 -93.67 22.53 16.15
C VAL A 900 -94.72 22.20 15.09
N ASP A 901 -95.33 23.22 14.48
CA ASP A 901 -96.33 23.04 13.42
C ASP A 901 -95.73 22.44 12.14
N THR A 902 -94.49 22.78 11.81
CA THR A 902 -93.76 22.19 10.68
C THR A 902 -93.47 20.71 10.94
N LEU A 903 -92.92 20.38 12.11
CA LEU A 903 -92.68 18.99 12.51
C LEU A 903 -93.99 18.19 12.51
N TYR A 904 -95.06 18.77 13.05
CA TYR A 904 -96.36 18.14 13.10
C TYR A 904 -96.98 17.91 11.72
N ALA A 905 -96.86 18.87 10.79
CA ALA A 905 -97.32 18.71 9.42
C ALA A 905 -96.60 17.55 8.69
N GLN A 906 -95.31 17.37 8.96
CA GLN A 906 -94.46 16.35 8.31
C GLN A 906 -94.53 14.95 8.95
N ARG A 907 -95.34 14.75 10.00
CA ARG A 907 -95.39 13.50 10.77
C ARG A 907 -95.70 12.24 9.94
N THR A 908 -96.42 12.37 8.83
CA THR A 908 -96.70 11.24 7.93
C THR A 908 -95.46 10.82 7.12
N ALA A 909 -94.52 11.73 6.87
CA ALA A 909 -93.25 11.51 6.19
C ALA A 909 -92.09 11.23 7.17
N HIS A 910 -92.38 10.62 8.32
CA HIS A 910 -91.40 10.40 9.40
C HIS A 910 -90.19 9.53 9.03
N THR A 911 -90.23 8.80 7.90
CA THR A 911 -89.12 7.98 7.41
C THR A 911 -88.22 8.69 6.40
N SER A 912 -88.66 9.81 5.81
CA SER A 912 -87.94 10.50 4.72
C SER A 912 -87.71 11.99 4.98
N TYR A 913 -88.49 12.62 5.86
CA TYR A 913 -88.28 14.01 6.22
C TYR A 913 -86.96 14.16 6.99
N TYR A 914 -86.08 15.02 6.48
CA TYR A 914 -84.71 15.24 6.97
C TYR A 914 -84.58 15.22 8.48
N TRP A 915 -85.36 16.06 9.18
CA TRP A 915 -85.25 16.19 10.63
C TRP A 915 -85.77 14.96 11.39
N PHE A 916 -86.74 14.20 10.87
CA PHE A 916 -87.15 12.96 11.52
C PHE A 916 -86.10 11.84 11.37
N VAL A 917 -85.43 11.78 10.21
CA VAL A 917 -84.27 10.90 10.02
C VAL A 917 -83.13 11.33 10.94
N ALA A 918 -82.81 12.63 11.01
CA ALA A 918 -81.76 13.15 11.90
C ALA A 918 -82.07 12.86 13.39
N ILE A 919 -83.31 13.09 13.84
CA ILE A 919 -83.76 12.80 15.21
C ILE A 919 -83.51 11.35 15.59
N LYS A 920 -83.78 10.41 14.67
CA LYS A 920 -83.57 8.97 14.92
C LYS A 920 -82.17 8.67 15.45
N HIS A 921 -81.15 9.37 14.94
CA HIS A 921 -79.75 9.17 15.31
C HIS A 921 -79.31 10.14 16.41
N LEU A 922 -79.58 11.45 16.27
CA LEU A 922 -79.13 12.50 17.19
C LEU A 922 -79.65 12.36 18.62
N LEU A 923 -80.83 11.76 18.82
CA LEU A 923 -81.39 11.55 20.16
C LEU A 923 -80.41 10.83 21.08
N ALA A 924 -79.59 9.89 20.59
CA ALA A 924 -78.63 9.15 21.40
C ALA A 924 -77.67 10.08 22.18
N LYS A 925 -77.28 11.22 21.60
CA LYS A 925 -76.30 12.16 22.18
C LYS A 925 -76.92 13.30 23.00
N ILE A 926 -78.24 13.43 23.02
CA ILE A 926 -78.93 14.55 23.67
C ILE A 926 -79.37 14.17 25.09
N LYS A 927 -78.98 14.99 26.08
CA LYS A 927 -79.36 14.79 27.50
C LYS A 927 -80.82 15.14 27.81
N SER A 928 -81.34 16.20 27.20
CA SER A 928 -82.71 16.68 27.41
C SER A 928 -83.32 17.13 26.09
N LEU A 929 -84.58 16.77 25.84
CA LEU A 929 -85.29 17.20 24.64
C LEU A 929 -85.43 18.73 24.57
N PRO A 930 -85.24 19.34 23.38
CA PRO A 930 -85.52 20.75 23.16
C PRO A 930 -87.02 21.02 23.27
N ASP A 931 -87.39 22.27 23.50
CA ASP A 931 -88.78 22.64 23.79
C ASP A 931 -89.72 22.33 22.61
N ASN A 932 -89.26 22.51 21.37
CA ASN A 932 -90.07 22.18 20.18
C ASN A 932 -90.40 20.67 20.09
N LEU A 933 -89.43 19.78 20.37
CA LEU A 933 -89.67 18.33 20.43
C LEU A 933 -90.50 17.93 21.64
N THR A 934 -90.37 18.64 22.76
CA THR A 934 -91.20 18.44 23.94
C THR A 934 -92.67 18.77 23.63
N GLU A 935 -92.93 19.91 22.98
CA GLU A 935 -94.26 20.30 22.53
C GLU A 935 -94.81 19.39 21.43
N PHE A 936 -93.96 18.95 20.49
CA PHE A 936 -94.33 17.93 19.51
C PHE A 936 -94.75 16.63 20.20
N GLY A 937 -93.96 16.15 21.18
CA GLY A 937 -94.30 14.97 21.97
C GLY A 937 -95.62 15.12 22.75
N LYS A 938 -95.90 16.31 23.30
CA LYS A 938 -97.21 16.64 23.92
C LYS A 938 -98.36 16.53 22.91
N LYS A 939 -98.20 17.04 21.68
CA LYS A 939 -99.19 16.88 20.60
C LYS A 939 -99.39 15.40 20.26
N ILE A 940 -98.31 14.62 20.13
CA ILE A 940 -98.41 13.17 19.88
C ILE A 940 -99.14 12.44 21.03
N LEU A 941 -98.88 12.79 22.30
CA LEU A 941 -99.63 12.24 23.43
C LEU A 941 -101.14 12.60 23.32
N MET A 942 -101.47 13.83 22.96
CA MET A 942 -102.86 14.24 22.73
C MET A 942 -103.51 13.47 21.56
N ASP A 943 -102.77 13.18 20.50
CA ASP A 943 -103.25 12.40 19.35
C ASP A 943 -103.48 10.93 19.70
N ILE A 944 -102.59 10.34 20.50
CA ILE A 944 -102.76 8.97 21.02
C ILE A 944 -104.02 8.91 21.89
N ALA A 945 -104.22 9.90 22.77
CA ALA A 945 -105.43 9.98 23.60
C ALA A 945 -106.70 10.13 22.74
N SER A 946 -106.65 10.95 21.69
CA SER A 946 -107.75 11.16 20.75
C SER A 946 -108.03 9.95 19.85
N GLY A 947 -107.03 9.10 19.61
CA GLY A 947 -107.09 7.99 18.66
C GLY A 947 -106.63 8.35 17.24
N THR A 948 -106.20 9.60 17.01
CA THR A 948 -105.64 10.07 15.73
C THR A 948 -104.30 9.42 15.42
N GLN A 949 -103.50 9.11 16.45
CA GLN A 949 -102.24 8.37 16.33
C GLN A 949 -102.44 6.92 16.81
N SER A 950 -102.19 5.96 15.93
CA SER A 950 -102.20 4.53 16.29
C SER A 950 -100.98 4.17 17.14
N LEU A 951 -101.19 3.30 18.13
CA LEU A 951 -100.13 2.67 18.92
C LEU A 951 -99.57 1.40 18.26
N ASN A 952 -100.22 0.88 17.21
CA ASN A 952 -99.80 -0.30 16.45
C ASN A 952 -100.02 -0.08 14.94
N PRO A 953 -98.96 0.14 14.12
CA PRO A 953 -97.57 0.39 14.52
C PRO A 953 -97.35 1.82 15.02
N PHE A 954 -96.62 1.98 16.13
CA PHE A 954 -96.18 3.29 16.60
C PHE A 954 -94.78 3.60 16.05
N PRO A 955 -94.58 4.71 15.33
CA PRO A 955 -93.27 5.04 14.75
C PRO A 955 -92.17 5.12 15.82
N ASN A 956 -91.05 4.42 15.59
CA ASN A 956 -89.93 4.37 16.54
C ASN A 956 -89.38 5.76 16.87
N CYS A 957 -89.33 6.68 15.89
CA CYS A 957 -88.91 8.05 16.13
C CYS A 957 -89.84 8.78 17.13
N PHE A 958 -91.16 8.58 17.04
CA PHE A 958 -92.11 9.17 17.98
C PHE A 958 -92.04 8.50 19.35
N LYS A 959 -91.86 7.17 19.38
CA LYS A 959 -91.61 6.42 20.61
C LYS A 959 -90.39 6.95 21.36
N ASN A 960 -89.27 7.12 20.67
CA ASN A 960 -88.03 7.61 21.25
C ASN A 960 -88.16 9.05 21.80
N ILE A 961 -88.95 9.91 21.14
CA ILE A 961 -89.27 11.24 21.67
C ILE A 961 -90.13 11.13 22.93
N VAL A 962 -91.23 10.36 22.87
CA VAL A 962 -92.17 10.22 23.97
C VAL A 962 -91.52 9.67 25.23
N GLU A 963 -90.67 8.65 25.11
CA GLU A 963 -89.96 8.05 26.24
C GLU A 963 -88.99 9.01 26.94
N ARG A 964 -88.49 10.02 26.21
CA ARG A 964 -87.53 11.02 26.70
C ARG A 964 -88.20 12.32 27.18
N LEU A 965 -89.52 12.42 27.15
CA LEU A 965 -90.23 13.61 27.62
C LEU A 965 -89.94 13.88 29.11
N ASP A 966 -89.55 15.11 29.42
CA ASP A 966 -89.40 15.53 30.81
C ASP A 966 -90.78 15.54 31.49
N LYS A 967 -90.94 14.57 32.39
CA LYS A 967 -92.11 14.36 33.24
C LYS A 967 -92.56 15.63 33.97
N ARG A 968 -91.64 16.55 34.31
CA ARG A 968 -91.96 17.83 34.96
C ARG A 968 -92.66 18.80 34.00
N LYS A 969 -92.25 18.82 32.73
CA LYS A 969 -92.77 19.75 31.69
C LYS A 969 -94.11 19.32 31.09
N ILE A 970 -94.53 18.07 31.27
CA ILE A 970 -95.75 17.52 30.66
C ILE A 970 -96.90 17.30 31.64
N LYS A 971 -96.75 17.64 32.92
CA LYS A 971 -97.78 17.43 33.97
C LYS A 971 -99.13 18.05 33.60
N SER A 972 -99.14 19.27 33.07
CA SER A 972 -100.36 19.94 32.60
C SER A 972 -101.01 19.17 31.47
N THR A 973 -100.25 18.80 30.43
CA THR A 973 -100.74 18.01 29.29
C THR A 973 -101.34 16.68 29.72
N VAL A 974 -100.70 15.94 30.64
CA VAL A 974 -101.24 14.67 31.15
C VAL A 974 -102.51 14.91 31.98
N THR A 975 -102.58 16.01 32.73
CA THR A 975 -103.80 16.42 33.45
C THR A 975 -104.93 16.77 32.49
N ASP A 976 -104.63 17.43 31.37
CA ASP A 976 -105.61 17.76 30.33
C ASP A 976 -106.10 16.50 29.61
N ILE A 977 -105.20 15.54 29.32
CA ILE A 977 -105.57 14.22 28.80
C ILE A 977 -106.50 13.49 29.79
N ARG A 978 -106.19 13.51 31.09
CA ARG A 978 -107.08 12.99 32.13
C ARG A 978 -108.45 13.69 32.07
N ASN A 979 -108.47 15.02 32.09
CA ASN A 979 -109.71 15.81 32.04
C ASN A 979 -110.56 15.44 30.84
N ASP A 980 -109.96 15.34 29.65
CA ASP A 980 -110.65 14.95 28.41
C ASP A 980 -111.28 13.54 28.53
N PHE A 981 -110.63 12.60 29.24
CA PHE A 981 -111.23 11.29 29.53
C PHE A 981 -112.36 11.38 30.57
N CYS A 982 -112.17 12.13 31.67
CA CYS A 982 -113.14 12.30 32.75
C CYS A 982 -114.45 12.96 32.28
N ILE A 983 -114.36 14.00 31.43
CA ILE A 983 -115.55 14.68 30.88
C ILE A 983 -116.20 13.92 29.71
N GLY A 984 -115.66 12.75 29.34
CA GLY A 984 -116.16 11.93 28.24
C GLY A 984 -115.88 12.46 26.84
N LYS A 985 -115.04 13.50 26.70
CA LYS A 985 -114.62 14.04 25.40
C LYS A 985 -113.73 13.06 24.63
N LYS A 986 -112.99 12.21 25.34
CA LYS A 986 -112.21 11.09 24.79
C LYS A 986 -112.59 9.80 25.49
N THR A 987 -112.48 8.67 24.80
CA THR A 987 -112.72 7.34 25.37
C THR A 987 -111.41 6.59 25.57
N ILE A 988 -111.29 5.96 26.74
CA ILE A 988 -110.18 5.07 27.07
C ILE A 988 -110.53 3.62 26.70
N ASN A 989 -109.53 2.86 26.29
CA ASN A 989 -109.62 1.42 26.07
C ASN A 989 -108.39 0.74 26.70
N ALA A 990 -108.34 -0.60 26.68
CA ALA A 990 -107.26 -1.35 27.28
C ALA A 990 -105.87 -0.93 26.77
N ILE A 991 -105.70 -0.75 25.45
CA ILE A 991 -104.42 -0.38 24.84
C ILE A 991 -103.98 1.04 25.27
N LYS A 992 -104.89 2.02 25.22
CA LYS A 992 -104.61 3.39 25.66
C LYS A 992 -104.30 3.44 27.15
N PHE A 993 -105.00 2.66 27.98
CA PHE A 993 -104.75 2.62 29.41
C PHE A 993 -103.38 2.02 29.71
N GLN A 994 -103.01 0.89 29.10
CA GLN A 994 -101.67 0.32 29.28
C GLN A 994 -100.55 1.32 28.92
N PHE A 995 -100.75 2.13 27.88
CA PHE A 995 -99.80 3.20 27.52
C PHE A 995 -99.82 4.37 28.51
N PHE A 996 -101.00 4.87 28.90
CA PHE A 996 -101.13 6.06 29.73
C PHE A 996 -101.06 5.82 31.24
N GLU A 997 -101.16 4.58 31.72
CA GLU A 997 -101.28 4.24 33.15
C GLU A 997 -100.23 4.98 33.98
N THR A 998 -98.96 4.82 33.62
CA THR A 998 -97.86 5.36 34.41
C THR A 998 -97.82 6.87 34.35
N TRP A 999 -98.16 7.46 33.20
CA TRP A 999 -98.26 8.91 33.02
C TRP A 999 -99.40 9.48 33.88
N LEU A 1000 -100.59 8.90 33.80
CA LEU A 1000 -101.78 9.30 34.53
C LEU A 1000 -101.57 9.17 36.04
N ARG A 1001 -101.04 8.03 36.51
CA ARG A 1001 -100.76 7.79 37.93
C ARG A 1001 -99.73 8.78 38.48
N SER A 1002 -98.62 8.98 37.77
CA SER A 1002 -97.50 9.79 38.28
C SER A 1002 -97.73 11.30 38.11
N HIS A 1003 -98.44 11.72 37.06
CA HIS A 1003 -98.53 13.13 36.64
C HIS A 1003 -99.94 13.63 36.32
N GLY A 1004 -100.93 12.75 36.22
CA GLY A 1004 -102.31 13.11 35.90
C GLY A 1004 -103.13 13.66 37.06
N ASN A 1005 -102.58 13.74 38.29
CA ASN A 1005 -103.28 14.27 39.47
C ASN A 1005 -104.66 13.60 39.72
N LEU A 1006 -104.76 12.28 39.56
CA LEU A 1006 -106.03 11.54 39.49
C LEU A 1006 -106.97 11.77 40.68
N LYS A 1007 -106.43 12.03 41.87
CA LYS A 1007 -107.22 12.27 43.09
C LYS A 1007 -108.11 13.52 43.03
N SER A 1008 -107.75 14.54 42.25
CA SER A 1008 -108.53 15.78 42.19
C SER A 1008 -109.92 15.60 41.59
N GLN A 1009 -110.14 14.50 40.84
CA GLN A 1009 -111.42 14.11 40.22
C GLN A 1009 -111.61 12.60 40.39
N ALA A 1010 -111.40 12.09 41.60
CA ALA A 1010 -111.34 10.66 41.86
C ALA A 1010 -112.59 9.90 41.36
N GLY A 1011 -113.80 10.44 41.57
CA GLY A 1011 -115.05 9.86 41.08
C GLY A 1011 -115.08 9.65 39.57
N ASP A 1012 -114.83 10.72 38.80
CA ASP A 1012 -114.82 10.66 37.33
C ASP A 1012 -113.71 9.75 36.79
N VAL A 1013 -112.54 9.74 37.43
CA VAL A 1013 -111.43 8.84 37.06
C VAL A 1013 -111.85 7.37 37.27
N ILE A 1014 -112.55 7.07 38.36
CA ILE A 1014 -113.03 5.71 38.61
C ILE A 1014 -114.06 5.28 37.57
N ASP A 1015 -115.06 6.11 37.27
CA ASP A 1015 -116.12 5.74 36.32
C ASP A 1015 -115.66 5.74 34.86
N LYS A 1016 -114.85 6.71 34.44
CA LYS A 1016 -114.48 6.91 33.01
C LYS A 1016 -113.11 6.38 32.63
N ILE A 1017 -112.18 6.19 33.58
CA ILE A 1017 -110.81 5.71 33.28
C ILE A 1017 -110.62 4.27 33.74
N VAL A 1018 -110.94 3.94 34.99
CA VAL A 1018 -110.61 2.63 35.59
C VAL A 1018 -111.67 1.57 35.28
N LYS A 1019 -112.95 1.88 35.46
CA LYS A 1019 -114.06 0.95 35.20
C LYS A 1019 -114.12 0.39 33.77
N PRO A 1020 -113.86 1.17 32.70
CA PRO A 1020 -113.90 0.64 31.33
C PRO A 1020 -112.81 -0.39 31.02
N VAL A 1021 -111.72 -0.43 31.79
CA VAL A 1021 -110.54 -1.26 31.49
C VAL A 1021 -110.30 -2.38 32.50
N ILE A 1022 -110.99 -2.39 33.64
CA ILE A 1022 -110.77 -3.36 34.72
C ILE A 1022 -111.03 -4.82 34.33
N SER A 1023 -111.87 -5.03 33.31
CA SER A 1023 -112.17 -6.36 32.74
C SER A 1023 -111.00 -6.94 31.95
N ASP A 1024 -110.10 -6.11 31.44
CA ASP A 1024 -108.89 -6.53 30.71
C ASP A 1024 -107.81 -7.03 31.68
N GLY A 1025 -107.27 -8.22 31.42
CA GLY A 1025 -106.31 -8.88 32.33
C GLY A 1025 -104.99 -8.12 32.49
N ALA A 1026 -104.50 -7.47 31.43
CA ALA A 1026 -103.26 -6.69 31.47
C ALA A 1026 -103.45 -5.37 32.23
N CYS A 1027 -104.56 -4.66 31.98
CA CYS A 1027 -104.91 -3.45 32.74
C CYS A 1027 -105.13 -3.76 34.23
N ARG A 1028 -105.83 -4.86 34.53
CA ARG A 1028 -106.03 -5.35 35.91
C ARG A 1028 -104.71 -5.63 36.60
N SER A 1029 -103.77 -6.28 35.93
CA SER A 1029 -102.43 -6.56 36.46
C SER A 1029 -101.66 -5.27 36.80
N LEU A 1030 -101.70 -4.25 35.93
CA LEU A 1030 -101.06 -2.94 36.19
C LEU A 1030 -101.65 -2.22 37.42
N ILE A 1031 -102.98 -2.29 37.58
CA ILE A 1031 -103.68 -1.70 38.73
C ILE A 1031 -103.26 -2.42 40.03
N LEU A 1032 -103.21 -3.76 40.01
CA LEU A 1032 -102.81 -4.56 41.17
C LEU A 1032 -101.32 -4.38 41.54
N GLN A 1033 -100.44 -4.23 40.55
CA GLN A 1033 -99.03 -3.88 40.79
C GLN A 1033 -98.88 -2.55 41.54
N ASN A 1034 -99.78 -1.60 41.30
CA ASN A 1034 -99.80 -0.29 41.95
C ASN A 1034 -100.95 -0.18 42.97
N LYS A 1035 -101.27 -1.29 43.65
CA LYS A 1035 -102.44 -1.43 44.51
C LYS A 1035 -102.62 -0.30 45.52
N ASP A 1036 -101.57 0.12 46.22
CA ASP A 1036 -101.71 1.10 47.30
C ASP A 1036 -102.20 2.45 46.77
N PHE A 1037 -101.72 2.86 45.59
CA PHE A 1037 -102.17 4.07 44.92
C PHE A 1037 -103.64 3.96 44.49
N TYR A 1038 -104.03 2.85 43.86
CA TYR A 1038 -105.40 2.68 43.36
C TYR A 1038 -106.41 2.43 44.49
N MET A 1039 -106.02 1.79 45.59
CA MET A 1039 -106.84 1.67 46.79
C MET A 1039 -107.18 3.04 47.37
N ASP A 1040 -106.15 3.88 47.53
CA ASP A 1040 -106.31 5.24 48.02
C ASP A 1040 -107.15 6.10 47.07
N LEU A 1041 -106.97 5.94 45.74
CA LEU A 1041 -107.80 6.62 44.74
C LEU A 1041 -109.28 6.19 44.81
N ILE A 1042 -109.55 4.89 44.95
CA ILE A 1042 -110.92 4.34 45.07
C ILE A 1042 -111.58 4.83 46.37
N ASN A 1043 -110.83 4.86 47.47
CA ASN A 1043 -111.35 5.36 48.74
C ASN A 1043 -111.62 6.87 48.70
N THR A 1044 -110.76 7.64 48.03
CA THR A 1044 -110.95 9.08 47.82
C THR A 1044 -112.20 9.38 46.98
N ALA A 1045 -112.57 8.50 46.05
CA ALA A 1045 -113.79 8.63 45.25
C ALA A 1045 -115.09 8.39 46.03
N GLY A 1046 -115.04 7.77 47.21
CA GLY A 1046 -116.21 7.55 48.06
C GLY A 1046 -117.33 6.77 47.34
N ASP A 1047 -118.54 7.32 47.35
CA ASP A 1047 -119.74 6.70 46.76
C ASP A 1047 -119.66 6.59 45.24
N ASP A 1048 -118.90 7.46 44.56
CA ASP A 1048 -118.73 7.44 43.10
C ASP A 1048 -118.04 6.15 42.61
N ALA A 1049 -117.33 5.44 43.50
CA ALA A 1049 -116.69 4.16 43.20
C ALA A 1049 -117.61 2.93 43.38
N TYR A 1050 -118.86 3.10 43.82
CA TYR A 1050 -119.78 1.99 44.15
C TYR A 1050 -119.94 0.98 42.99
N GLU A 1051 -120.16 1.46 41.77
CA GLU A 1051 -120.32 0.60 40.60
C GLU A 1051 -119.03 -0.14 40.20
N LEU A 1052 -117.86 0.46 40.43
CA LEU A 1052 -116.57 -0.22 40.24
C LEU A 1052 -116.39 -1.32 41.31
N LYS A 1053 -116.66 -1.03 42.59
CA LYS A 1053 -116.58 -2.00 43.70
C LYS A 1053 -117.49 -3.21 43.45
N LYS A 1054 -118.73 -2.97 43.01
CA LYS A 1054 -119.66 -4.02 42.60
C LYS A 1054 -119.14 -4.86 41.44
N SER A 1055 -118.58 -4.21 40.41
CA SER A 1055 -117.98 -4.90 39.26
C SER A 1055 -116.79 -5.78 39.66
N LEU A 1056 -115.94 -5.29 40.56
CA LEU A 1056 -114.81 -6.02 41.13
C LEU A 1056 -115.23 -7.20 42.03
N ARG A 1057 -116.30 -7.03 42.83
CA ARG A 1057 -116.91 -8.12 43.63
C ARG A 1057 -117.44 -9.25 42.73
N ASN A 1058 -118.11 -8.90 41.64
CA ASN A 1058 -118.56 -9.89 40.65
C ASN A 1058 -117.36 -10.57 39.94
N LEU A 1059 -116.25 -9.87 39.75
CA LEU A 1059 -115.03 -10.43 39.16
C LEU A 1059 -114.37 -11.46 40.09
N ILE A 1060 -114.23 -11.20 41.40
CA ILE A 1060 -113.63 -12.17 42.34
C ILE A 1060 -114.49 -13.41 42.60
N GLN A 1061 -115.80 -13.34 42.31
CA GLN A 1061 -116.66 -14.54 42.30
C GLN A 1061 -116.34 -15.47 41.12
N LYS A 1062 -115.69 -14.95 40.07
CA LYS A 1062 -115.33 -15.69 38.84
C LYS A 1062 -113.82 -15.95 38.71
N ASP A 1063 -112.98 -15.11 39.32
CA ASP A 1063 -111.51 -15.15 39.25
C ASP A 1063 -110.93 -15.28 40.66
N SER A 1064 -110.22 -16.38 40.93
CA SER A 1064 -109.71 -16.74 42.26
C SER A 1064 -108.33 -16.15 42.56
N ASP A 1065 -107.85 -15.16 41.80
CA ASP A 1065 -106.55 -14.52 42.04
C ASP A 1065 -106.45 -13.99 43.48
N PRO A 1066 -105.56 -14.55 44.33
CA PRO A 1066 -105.42 -14.15 45.73
C PRO A 1066 -105.06 -12.67 45.91
N GLN A 1067 -104.35 -12.07 44.94
CA GLN A 1067 -104.00 -10.65 45.00
C GLN A 1067 -105.20 -9.76 44.72
N LEU A 1068 -106.04 -10.13 43.74
CA LEU A 1068 -107.28 -9.44 43.44
C LEU A 1068 -108.27 -9.53 44.61
N VAL A 1069 -108.42 -10.71 45.23
CA VAL A 1069 -109.29 -10.89 46.41
C VAL A 1069 -108.84 -10.00 47.56
N LYS A 1070 -107.54 -9.96 47.87
CA LYS A 1070 -106.99 -9.06 48.90
C LYS A 1070 -107.22 -7.59 48.56
N PHE A 1071 -107.01 -7.19 47.31
CA PHE A 1071 -107.24 -5.82 46.85
C PHE A 1071 -108.71 -5.39 47.02
N VAL A 1072 -109.67 -6.21 46.57
CA VAL A 1072 -111.11 -5.92 46.66
C VAL A 1072 -111.59 -5.84 48.11
N ASN A 1073 -111.14 -6.76 48.97
CA ASN A 1073 -111.50 -6.73 50.39
C ASN A 1073 -110.96 -5.48 51.11
N SER A 1074 -109.88 -4.87 50.61
CA SER A 1074 -109.25 -3.71 51.25
C SER A 1074 -109.87 -2.36 50.84
N ILE A 1075 -110.67 -2.30 49.77
CA ILE A 1075 -111.35 -1.08 49.29
C ILE A 1075 -112.85 -1.06 49.61
N ASP A 1076 -113.40 -2.21 50.05
CA ASP A 1076 -114.82 -2.38 50.30
C ASP A 1076 -115.04 -3.38 51.46
N SER A 1077 -114.82 -2.88 52.67
CA SER A 1077 -115.01 -3.61 53.93
C SER A 1077 -116.47 -3.56 54.36
N VAL A 1078 -117.30 -4.47 53.83
CA VAL A 1078 -118.59 -4.77 54.44
C VAL A 1078 -118.37 -5.85 55.52
N PRO A 1079 -118.92 -5.70 56.74
CA PRO A 1079 -118.76 -6.68 57.82
C PRO A 1079 -119.42 -8.02 57.44
N GLU A 1080 -118.78 -9.14 57.80
CA GLU A 1080 -119.41 -10.46 57.82
C GLU A 1080 -120.69 -10.42 58.68
N VAL A 1081 -121.82 -10.85 58.11
CA VAL A 1081 -123.01 -11.22 58.89
C VAL A 1081 -123.27 -12.70 58.65
N GLU A 1082 -123.46 -13.38 59.79
CA GLU A 1082 -123.42 -14.80 60.08
C GLU A 1082 -124.38 -15.71 59.28
N THR A 1083 -123.99 -16.97 59.21
CA THR A 1083 -124.84 -18.12 58.87
C THR A 1083 -126.07 -18.24 59.77
N ALA A 1084 -127.25 -18.31 59.15
CA ALA A 1084 -128.27 -19.34 59.38
C ALA A 1084 -129.06 -19.55 58.08
#